data_AF-A0A8S9TN82-F1
#
_entry.id   AF-A0A8S9TN82-F1
#
_cell.length_a   1.000
_cell.length_b   1.000
_cell.length_c   1.000
_cell.angle_alpha   90.00
_cell.angle_beta   90.00
_cell.angle_gamma   90.00
#
_symmetry.space_group_name_H-M   'P 1'
#
loop_
_entity.id
_entity.type
_entity.pdbx_description
1 polymer ?
#
loop_
_entity_poly.entity_id
_entity_poly.type
_entity_poly.pdbx_seq_one_letter_code
_entity_poly.pdbx_strand_id
1 'polypeptide(L)'
;MARFNSGGADGCDHVYLKSTWVVSSLRHPMLRVLCCLIHLLLCFYQHVTSPLLTSLKTPFRFPVYGDLAKIVTSGFTWQKIAFQTALNVVLLLFLRLVVYPRLVQHQWNWKSSYRHATLTFFRLSRASATDINNGITPTETAYHQSVMVLNTFVADDKPGAPVVRVQVWNIGSSHGSWTFTVAVFPFLWAAAIYLIRKIVHESVLDEWLFPEDRNETWSNRSQIELQQALSTTLLTLSCLKLLVTLDWVLQDREHNRVRFGNWLSPIRRIYSEYLAVRLLWCWISVLGLAIGGIYFGAISKVRSECIQWALESENEMNGLDSWLSNVSWNTLLSSLVVALNVLWVVQDLYFPSFASPVGTRMFGLHLDQITFRFPFRYTLSLSSKWFGGFLVIALLLPLEICQFFQIATYSPSTYAQYAHLTSLRVVPFNVTQRDLSTFDATTQLMLQTGSLSRYFPWSDWDRAPAFAILLLATAALLWLSKKECCKMCFAVFLGLSDTDGGHAKTSMRLNASVPATTKRDLNTLQRLRILYKLRDRIDNFCIGLAALSVATVWLQFRAIWCSSETYHRDLPLQAPGEANAALLLLTTLILLHQIYYRYSVKMEIMALRNQIPSDSRFSLWRSPRLLFLPFLTELLLCGIFLPPFVHGRVYFDEERYSLPRATLEVVPACPRPLQMTTSQQSCDLQYSYPLEIVNMIVLVRLYWFGRAIRNQLLKQLVADKATSMSPATLDGIGVPADSLWWSFRISFALRPSKVLLTLFVSLWVSTAVAVSVFERPFPSKLDGEDHALWLTLVTMTGVGYGDSYPVTLGGRVCIVLGAVVGGLAFISLMTSEFLDSLKGTKREHAVLSALDKMKWESALRQVAASLIQAAWRQRFLYNEQSSAKQRSKGVIDQELLKAAHLFKKCRKRKPMQSANASHVLKNDGLSALYSREVDSWMASRRAETTAQLDSLEQQMNAIEASLFL
;
A
#
# COMPACT_ATOMS: atom_id res chain seq x y z
N MET A 1 -7.81 53.46 27.38
CA MET A 1 -8.85 54.46 27.13
C MET A 1 -8.14 55.71 26.59
N ALA A 2 -8.11 55.91 25.27
CA ALA A 2 -7.88 57.17 24.54
C ALA A 2 -7.82 56.84 23.03
N ARG A 3 -8.75 57.43 22.27
CA ARG A 3 -8.88 57.35 20.81
C ARG A 3 -7.87 58.28 20.14
N PHE A 4 -7.34 57.87 18.99
CA PHE A 4 -7.28 58.77 17.83
C PHE A 4 -7.77 58.01 16.61
N ASN A 5 -8.80 58.58 15.99
CA ASN A 5 -9.47 58.16 14.77
C ASN A 5 -9.19 59.21 13.68
N SER A 6 -9.50 58.83 12.44
CA SER A 6 -9.46 59.60 11.19
C SER A 6 -8.10 59.56 10.47
N GLY A 7 -7.99 59.19 9.19
CA GLY A 7 -8.98 58.78 8.20
C GLY A 7 -8.27 58.58 6.86
N GLY A 8 -8.82 57.71 6.01
CA GLY A 8 -8.32 57.46 4.66
C GLY A 8 -8.58 56.03 4.22
N ALA A 9 -9.68 55.85 3.50
CA ALA A 9 -10.20 54.58 3.02
C ALA A 9 -9.25 53.91 2.01
N ASP A 10 -9.04 52.61 2.16
CA ASP A 10 -9.16 51.67 1.06
C ASP A 10 -9.60 50.31 1.61
N GLY A 11 -10.72 49.81 1.07
CA GLY A 11 -11.39 48.60 1.51
C GLY A 11 -10.54 47.36 1.26
N CYS A 12 -9.89 46.87 2.31
CA CYS A 12 -9.62 45.44 2.44
C CYS A 12 -10.69 44.88 3.37
N ASP A 13 -11.80 44.45 2.76
CA ASP A 13 -12.80 43.63 3.42
C ASP A 13 -12.10 42.53 4.22
N HIS A 14 -12.39 42.51 5.52
CA HIS A 14 -12.13 41.40 6.40
C HIS A 14 -12.83 40.16 5.82
N VAL A 15 -12.14 39.43 4.96
CA VAL A 15 -12.55 38.07 4.57
C VAL A 15 -12.41 37.21 5.82
N TYR A 16 -13.48 37.19 6.61
CA TYR A 16 -13.74 36.12 7.57
C TYR A 16 -13.76 34.82 6.77
N LEU A 17 -12.63 34.12 6.74
CA LEU A 17 -12.53 32.77 6.22
C LEU A 17 -13.50 31.91 7.04
N LYS A 18 -14.66 31.61 6.44
CA LYS A 18 -15.59 30.59 6.88
C LYS A 18 -14.78 29.29 6.93
N SER A 19 -14.36 28.88 8.12
CA SER A 19 -13.60 27.66 8.36
C SER A 19 -14.49 26.47 8.00
N THR A 20 -14.41 26.05 6.75
CA THR A 20 -14.89 24.74 6.38
C THR A 20 -13.95 23.74 7.04
N TRP A 21 -14.50 22.90 7.91
CA TRP A 21 -13.80 21.82 8.59
C TRP A 21 -13.30 20.81 7.55
N VAL A 22 -12.16 21.10 6.92
CA VAL A 22 -11.54 20.18 5.97
C VAL A 22 -10.59 19.27 6.76
N VAL A 23 -11.15 18.20 7.32
CA VAL A 23 -10.46 17.13 8.06
C VAL A 23 -9.61 16.23 7.13
N SER A 24 -9.42 16.59 5.85
CA SER A 24 -8.79 15.72 4.84
C SER A 24 -7.27 15.53 4.99
N SER A 25 -6.64 16.14 5.99
CA SER A 25 -5.20 16.03 6.23
C SER A 25 -4.93 15.34 7.57
N LEU A 26 -4.31 14.15 7.52
CA LEU A 26 -3.74 13.38 8.66
C LEU A 26 -2.85 14.21 9.61
N ARG A 27 -2.54 15.46 9.26
CA ARG A 27 -1.67 16.39 9.98
C ARG A 27 -2.45 17.36 10.90
N HIS A 28 -3.70 17.05 11.24
CA HIS A 28 -4.53 17.88 12.11
C HIS A 28 -4.02 17.80 13.57
N PRO A 29 -3.81 18.93 14.28
CA PRO A 29 -3.28 18.93 15.65
C PRO A 29 -4.21 18.22 16.64
N MET A 30 -5.53 18.40 16.54
CA MET A 30 -6.49 17.64 17.37
C MET A 30 -6.43 16.13 17.11
N LEU A 31 -6.16 15.71 15.86
CA LEU A 31 -5.97 14.29 15.55
C LEU A 31 -4.69 13.76 16.20
N ARG A 32 -3.64 14.59 16.33
CA ARG A 32 -2.41 14.20 17.07
C ARG A 32 -2.66 14.01 18.56
N VAL A 33 -3.36 14.97 19.19
CA VAL A 33 -3.72 14.87 20.61
C VAL A 33 -4.63 13.66 20.82
N LEU A 34 -5.61 13.45 19.94
CA LEU A 34 -6.48 12.27 19.96
C LEU A 34 -5.69 10.97 19.79
N CYS A 35 -4.72 10.90 18.86
CA CYS A 35 -3.84 9.74 18.70
C CYS A 35 -3.01 9.46 19.96
N CYS A 36 -2.48 10.50 20.62
CA CYS A 36 -1.74 10.35 21.89
C CYS A 36 -2.65 9.89 23.03
N LEU A 37 -3.88 10.38 23.08
CA LEU A 37 -4.88 9.99 24.08
C LEU A 37 -5.31 8.53 23.86
N ILE A 38 -5.61 8.13 22.61
CA ILE A 38 -5.91 6.75 22.24
C ILE A 38 -4.72 5.84 22.59
N HIS A 39 -3.50 6.27 22.27
CA HIS A 39 -2.28 5.52 22.62
C HIS A 39 -2.15 5.31 24.13
N LEU A 40 -2.37 6.34 24.96
CA LEU A 40 -2.36 6.23 26.42
C LEU A 40 -3.44 5.26 26.94
N LEU A 41 -4.67 5.35 26.42
CA LEU A 41 -5.78 4.47 26.81
C LEU A 41 -5.52 3.01 26.41
N LEU A 42 -5.00 2.77 25.19
CA LEU A 42 -4.63 1.43 24.72
C LEU A 42 -3.49 0.84 25.54
N CYS A 43 -2.46 1.64 25.85
CA CYS A 43 -1.41 1.23 26.76
C CYS A 43 -2.01 0.86 28.13
N PHE A 44 -2.89 1.67 28.70
CA PHE A 44 -3.54 1.33 29.98
C PHE A 44 -4.32 0.01 29.91
N TYR A 45 -5.15 -0.16 28.89
CA TYR A 45 -5.95 -1.38 28.68
C TYR A 45 -5.09 -2.64 28.53
N GLN A 46 -4.05 -2.58 27.71
CA GLN A 46 -3.13 -3.71 27.46
C GLN A 46 -2.41 -4.16 28.74
N HIS A 47 -2.14 -3.24 29.66
CA HIS A 47 -1.51 -3.58 30.95
C HIS A 47 -2.49 -4.16 31.97
N VAL A 48 -3.79 -3.84 31.87
CA VAL A 48 -4.84 -4.47 32.71
C VAL A 48 -5.15 -5.89 32.22
N THR A 49 -5.02 -6.14 30.91
CA THR A 49 -5.46 -7.39 30.26
C THR A 49 -4.35 -8.38 29.91
N SER A 50 -3.08 -8.04 30.12
CA SER A 50 -1.95 -8.88 29.69
C SER A 50 -1.67 -10.07 30.64
N PRO A 51 -1.42 -11.29 30.10
CA PRO A 51 -1.09 -12.49 30.89
C PRO A 51 0.25 -12.37 31.62
N LEU A 52 1.13 -11.53 31.07
CA LEU A 52 2.52 -11.44 31.47
C LEU A 52 2.67 -10.97 32.93
N LEU A 53 1.67 -10.29 33.50
CA LEU A 53 1.68 -9.84 34.89
C LEU A 53 1.62 -10.98 35.91
N THR A 54 1.15 -12.16 35.50
CA THR A 54 1.02 -13.35 36.35
C THR A 54 2.09 -14.42 36.06
N SER A 55 3.02 -14.12 35.15
CA SER A 55 4.07 -15.07 34.79
C SER A 55 5.20 -15.06 35.80
N LEU A 56 5.61 -16.24 36.24
CA LEU A 56 6.81 -16.44 37.06
C LEU A 56 8.09 -16.58 36.24
N LYS A 57 7.97 -16.74 34.90
CA LYS A 57 9.11 -16.92 34.01
C LYS A 57 8.95 -16.11 32.73
N THR A 58 10.01 -15.40 32.35
CA THR A 58 10.11 -14.71 31.04
C THR A 58 11.14 -15.44 30.15
N PRO A 59 10.70 -16.29 29.20
CA PRO A 59 11.59 -17.14 28.39
C PRO A 59 12.40 -16.35 27.34
N PHE A 60 11.97 -15.14 26.95
CA PHE A 60 12.66 -14.35 25.93
C PHE A 60 13.92 -13.66 26.45
N ARG A 61 15.08 -14.25 26.16
CA ARG A 61 16.39 -13.59 26.19
C ARG A 61 16.70 -12.98 24.82
N PHE A 62 16.05 -11.88 24.44
CA PHE A 62 16.66 -11.02 23.43
C PHE A 62 17.82 -10.29 24.10
N PRO A 63 19.09 -10.54 23.71
CA PRO A 63 20.24 -9.92 24.38
C PRO A 63 20.23 -8.39 24.27
N VAL A 64 19.56 -7.87 23.23
CA VAL A 64 19.45 -6.42 22.96
C VAL A 64 18.40 -5.74 23.84
N TYR A 65 17.22 -6.34 23.91
CA TYR A 65 15.99 -5.68 24.35
C TYR A 65 15.49 -6.23 25.70
N GLY A 66 15.80 -7.48 26.01
CA GLY A 66 15.57 -8.08 27.32
C GLY A 66 16.49 -7.49 28.37
N ASP A 67 17.75 -7.22 28.01
CA ASP A 67 18.68 -6.51 28.89
C ASP A 67 18.25 -5.03 29.05
N LEU A 68 17.83 -4.34 27.98
CA LEU A 68 17.21 -3.00 28.06
C LEU A 68 16.03 -2.95 29.04
N ALA A 69 15.08 -3.86 28.89
CA ALA A 69 13.90 -3.93 29.73
C ALA A 69 14.29 -4.18 31.18
N LYS A 70 15.16 -5.17 31.46
CA LYS A 70 15.68 -5.43 32.81
C LYS A 70 16.33 -4.18 33.38
N ILE A 71 17.34 -3.66 32.70
CA ILE A 71 18.17 -2.51 33.12
C ILE A 71 17.35 -1.23 33.38
N VAL A 72 16.26 -0.99 32.63
CA VAL A 72 15.36 0.16 32.82
C VAL A 72 14.41 -0.02 34.01
N THR A 73 14.10 -1.27 34.39
CA THR A 73 13.00 -1.57 35.32
C THR A 73 13.46 -2.12 36.66
N SER A 74 14.72 -2.53 36.76
CA SER A 74 15.31 -3.05 37.98
C SER A 74 16.07 -1.98 38.78
N GLY A 75 15.65 -1.81 40.04
CA GLY A 75 16.35 -1.04 41.08
C GLY A 75 16.56 0.44 40.76
N PHE A 76 15.81 1.32 41.44
CA PHE A 76 15.87 2.78 41.25
C PHE A 76 17.15 3.37 41.87
N THR A 77 18.31 3.20 41.22
CA THR A 77 19.54 3.92 41.60
C THR A 77 19.78 5.08 40.63
N TRP A 78 19.87 6.30 41.16
CA TRP A 78 20.09 7.54 40.37
C TRP A 78 21.30 7.46 39.45
N GLN A 79 22.32 6.70 39.87
CA GLN A 79 23.56 6.49 39.15
C GLN A 79 23.37 5.65 37.88
N LYS A 80 22.58 4.58 37.95
CA LYS A 80 22.25 3.70 36.82
C LYS A 80 21.43 4.45 35.76
N ILE A 81 20.46 5.26 36.18
CA ILE A 81 19.66 6.13 35.28
C ILE A 81 20.54 7.19 34.62
N ALA A 82 21.42 7.86 35.37
CA ALA A 82 22.34 8.86 34.84
C ALA A 82 23.27 8.25 33.77
N PHE A 83 23.81 7.05 34.01
CA PHE A 83 24.64 6.34 33.05
C PHE A 83 23.88 5.98 31.76
N GLN A 84 22.69 5.42 31.88
CA GLN A 84 21.87 5.02 30.72
C GLN A 84 21.44 6.21 29.88
N THR A 85 20.98 7.28 30.53
CA THR A 85 20.59 8.51 29.83
C THR A 85 21.77 9.13 29.10
N ALA A 86 22.96 9.15 29.73
CA ALA A 86 24.18 9.59 29.07
C ALA A 86 24.55 8.71 27.86
N LEU A 87 24.51 7.38 28.00
CA LEU A 87 24.80 6.43 26.92
C LEU A 87 23.84 6.60 25.74
N ASN A 88 22.53 6.74 26.01
CA ASN A 88 21.50 6.97 24.99
C ASN A 88 21.75 8.26 24.21
N VAL A 89 22.06 9.35 24.91
CA VAL A 89 22.39 10.64 24.29
C VAL A 89 23.63 10.51 23.43
N VAL A 90 24.70 9.89 23.92
CA VAL A 90 25.96 9.70 23.16
C VAL A 90 25.74 8.89 21.88
N LEU A 91 25.04 7.75 21.96
CA LEU A 91 24.77 6.89 20.80
C LEU A 91 23.92 7.61 19.73
N LEU A 92 22.90 8.36 20.13
CA LEU A 92 22.08 9.16 19.21
C LEU A 92 22.90 10.26 18.52
N LEU A 93 23.76 10.95 19.28
CA LEU A 93 24.65 11.96 18.72
C LEU A 93 25.67 11.34 17.76
N PHE A 94 26.23 10.18 18.09
CA PHE A 94 27.17 9.45 17.22
C PHE A 94 26.52 9.03 15.89
N LEU A 95 25.32 8.44 15.93
CA LEU A 95 24.59 8.05 14.73
C LEU A 95 24.31 9.24 13.81
N ARG A 96 23.97 10.39 14.40
CA ARG A 96 23.53 11.58 13.67
C ARG A 96 24.69 12.42 13.14
N LEU A 97 25.75 12.60 13.92
CA LEU A 97 26.87 13.48 13.58
C LEU A 97 27.97 12.78 12.79
N VAL A 98 28.14 11.47 12.97
CA VAL A 98 29.29 10.72 12.41
C VAL A 98 28.83 9.68 11.38
N VAL A 99 27.90 8.80 11.75
CA VAL A 99 27.54 7.63 10.94
C VAL A 99 26.73 8.03 9.71
N TYR A 100 25.63 8.78 9.90
CA TYR A 100 24.75 9.18 8.80
C TYR A 100 25.47 10.01 7.72
N PRO A 101 26.25 11.06 8.05
CA PRO A 101 26.95 11.84 7.03
C PRO A 101 27.98 11.02 6.23
N ARG A 102 28.69 10.07 6.86
CA ARG A 102 29.69 9.24 6.18
C ARG A 102 29.09 8.20 5.23
N LEU A 103 27.98 7.55 5.62
CA LEU A 103 27.28 6.59 4.75
C LEU A 103 26.66 7.25 3.53
N VAL A 104 26.00 8.41 3.72
CA VAL A 104 25.39 9.18 2.63
C VAL A 104 26.44 9.73 1.66
N GLN A 105 27.59 10.18 2.17
CA GLN A 105 28.73 10.63 1.34
C GLN A 105 29.37 9.51 0.51
N HIS A 106 29.24 8.24 0.93
CA HIS A 106 29.83 7.10 0.23
C HIS A 106 28.92 6.51 -0.86
N GLN A 107 27.59 6.58 -0.70
CA GLN A 107 26.64 6.08 -1.71
C GLN A 107 26.37 7.06 -2.85
N TRP A 108 26.45 8.37 -2.59
CA TRP A 108 26.29 9.42 -3.59
C TRP A 108 27.55 10.28 -3.56
N ASN A 109 28.14 10.57 -4.72
CA ASN A 109 29.37 11.36 -4.91
C ASN A 109 29.17 12.85 -4.50
N TRP A 110 28.84 13.08 -3.23
CA TRP A 110 28.29 14.32 -2.68
C TRP A 110 29.35 15.40 -2.46
N LYS A 111 30.64 15.12 -2.70
CA LYS A 111 31.72 16.09 -2.46
C LYS A 111 31.55 17.38 -3.27
N SER A 112 30.97 17.27 -4.47
CA SER A 112 30.58 18.40 -5.35
C SER A 112 29.26 19.06 -4.91
N SER A 113 28.18 18.26 -4.76
CA SER A 113 26.85 18.76 -4.37
C SER A 113 26.78 19.34 -2.95
N TYR A 114 27.56 18.82 -2.00
CA TYR A 114 27.63 19.35 -0.63
C TYR A 114 28.17 20.77 -0.63
N ARG A 115 29.29 21.00 -1.34
CA ARG A 115 29.93 22.31 -1.42
C ARG A 115 29.01 23.31 -2.11
N HIS A 116 28.31 22.89 -3.17
CA HIS A 116 27.30 23.70 -3.86
C HIS A 116 26.04 23.95 -3.03
N ALA A 117 25.53 22.96 -2.29
CA ALA A 117 24.41 23.11 -1.36
C ALA A 117 24.78 24.10 -0.24
N THR A 118 25.94 23.93 0.40
CA THR A 118 26.40 24.89 1.43
C THR A 118 26.56 26.31 0.89
N LEU A 119 27.01 26.48 -0.35
CA LEU A 119 27.14 27.80 -0.99
C LEU A 119 25.77 28.40 -1.38
N THR A 120 24.82 27.60 -1.87
CA THR A 120 23.45 28.05 -2.18
C THR A 120 22.67 28.38 -0.91
N PHE A 121 22.80 27.58 0.15
CA PHE A 121 22.22 27.88 1.46
C PHE A 121 22.81 29.15 2.08
N PHE A 122 24.13 29.37 1.94
CA PHE A 122 24.78 30.61 2.40
C PHE A 122 24.23 31.83 1.64
N ARG A 123 24.04 31.72 0.31
CA ARG A 123 23.46 32.77 -0.54
C ARG A 123 22.00 33.06 -0.21
N LEU A 124 21.17 32.03 0.00
CA LEU A 124 19.76 32.17 0.40
C LEU A 124 19.61 32.83 1.78
N SER A 125 20.49 32.49 2.74
CA SER A 125 20.50 33.17 4.05
C SER A 125 20.82 34.67 3.90
N ARG A 126 21.72 35.02 2.97
CA ARG A 126 22.11 36.40 2.67
C ARG A 126 21.01 37.19 1.95
N ALA A 127 20.30 36.56 1.02
CA ALA A 127 19.17 37.16 0.30
C ALA A 127 17.96 37.40 1.22
N SER A 128 17.71 36.53 2.21
CA SER A 128 16.66 36.76 3.21
C SER A 128 16.93 37.97 4.11
N ALA A 129 18.21 38.35 4.28
CA ALA A 129 18.61 39.52 5.04
C ALA A 129 18.46 40.84 4.26
N THR A 130 18.37 40.79 2.92
CA THR A 130 18.23 41.98 2.07
C THR A 130 16.78 42.37 1.78
N ASP A 131 15.80 41.48 1.99
CA ASP A 131 14.36 41.75 1.78
C ASP A 131 13.66 42.39 2.99
N ILE A 132 14.37 42.59 4.12
CA ILE A 132 13.87 43.38 5.25
C ILE A 132 14.33 44.82 5.03
N ASN A 133 13.39 45.66 4.59
CA ASN A 133 13.61 47.06 4.18
C ASN A 133 14.57 47.86 5.06
N ASN A 134 15.37 48.67 4.35
CA ASN A 134 16.14 49.83 4.81
C ASN A 134 15.38 50.64 5.87
N GLY A 135 15.86 50.67 7.10
CA GLY A 135 15.30 51.54 8.13
C GLY A 135 15.64 51.23 9.59
N ILE A 136 16.27 50.08 9.89
CA ILE A 136 16.67 49.76 11.26
C ILE A 136 18.19 49.54 11.29
N THR A 137 18.89 50.43 12.01
CA THR A 137 20.32 50.37 12.27
C THR A 137 20.73 49.04 12.90
N PRO A 138 21.78 48.36 12.41
CA PRO A 138 22.15 47.04 12.88
C PRO A 138 23.05 47.17 14.12
N THR A 139 22.47 47.07 15.30
CA THR A 139 23.22 46.78 16.53
C THR A 139 22.68 45.48 17.12
N GLU A 140 23.60 44.55 17.41
CA GLU A 140 23.40 43.17 17.92
C GLU A 140 23.34 42.02 16.90
N THR A 141 24.46 41.87 16.18
CA THR A 141 25.34 40.67 16.14
C THR A 141 24.76 39.23 16.05
N ALA A 142 25.18 38.54 14.97
CA ALA A 142 25.39 37.09 14.82
C ALA A 142 24.21 36.09 14.81
N TYR A 143 23.01 36.41 15.30
CA TYR A 143 21.91 35.41 15.37
C TYR A 143 21.21 35.11 14.03
N HIS A 144 21.20 36.06 13.08
CA HIS A 144 20.41 35.94 11.83
C HIS A 144 20.98 35.01 10.76
N GLN A 145 22.22 34.52 10.86
CA GLN A 145 22.81 33.58 9.88
C GLN A 145 22.22 32.15 9.97
N SER A 146 21.30 31.91 10.92
CA SER A 146 20.78 30.58 11.24
C SER A 146 19.27 30.43 11.04
N VAL A 147 18.59 31.29 10.29
CA VAL A 147 17.14 31.20 10.05
C VAL A 147 16.86 30.99 8.55
N MET A 148 16.07 29.98 8.21
CA MET A 148 15.58 29.68 6.86
C MET A 148 14.10 30.02 6.75
N VAL A 149 13.71 30.77 5.71
CA VAL A 149 12.30 31.03 5.41
C VAL A 149 11.77 29.89 4.55
N LEU A 150 10.84 29.08 5.07
CA LEU A 150 10.18 28.03 4.30
C LEU A 150 8.79 28.51 3.85
N ASN A 151 8.58 28.57 2.53
CA ASN A 151 7.27 28.79 1.96
C ASN A 151 6.51 27.45 1.98
N THR A 152 5.44 27.36 2.78
CA THR A 152 4.63 26.13 2.82
C THR A 152 3.55 26.17 1.74
N PHE A 153 3.38 25.05 1.02
CA PHE A 153 2.43 24.92 -0.09
C PHE A 153 0.99 25.14 0.35
N VAL A 154 0.26 25.89 -0.49
CA VAL A 154 -1.18 26.13 -0.40
C VAL A 154 -1.94 24.85 -0.75
N ALA A 155 -3.00 24.53 0.00
CA ALA A 155 -3.88 23.39 -0.25
C ALA A 155 -4.91 23.61 -1.37
N ASP A 156 -4.83 24.70 -2.14
CA ASP A 156 -5.82 25.05 -3.18
C ASP A 156 -5.09 25.75 -4.35
N ASP A 157 -5.13 25.15 -5.55
CA ASP A 157 -4.52 25.65 -6.80
C ASP A 157 -5.22 26.92 -7.36
N LYS A 158 -5.90 27.70 -6.50
CA LYS A 158 -6.55 28.94 -6.92
C LYS A 158 -5.52 30.08 -6.96
N PRO A 159 -5.47 30.86 -8.05
CA PRO A 159 -4.65 32.06 -8.09
C PRO A 159 -5.16 33.05 -7.01
N GLY A 160 -4.30 33.39 -6.04
CA GLY A 160 -4.60 34.35 -4.95
C GLY A 160 -4.70 33.76 -3.53
N ALA A 161 -4.44 32.46 -3.34
CA ALA A 161 -4.48 31.87 -2.01
C ALA A 161 -3.30 32.31 -1.11
N PRO A 162 -3.53 32.56 0.20
CA PRO A 162 -2.50 33.09 1.08
C PRO A 162 -1.36 32.08 1.28
N VAL A 163 -0.15 32.46 0.89
CA VAL A 163 1.07 31.68 1.13
C VAL A 163 1.49 31.89 2.58
N VAL A 164 1.43 30.83 3.40
CA VAL A 164 1.94 30.87 4.77
C VAL A 164 3.45 30.71 4.74
N ARG A 165 4.16 31.81 5.01
CA ARG A 165 5.61 31.83 5.21
C ARG A 165 5.91 31.47 6.67
N VAL A 166 6.66 30.39 6.89
CA VAL A 166 7.11 29.99 8.23
C VAL A 166 8.62 30.08 8.30
N GLN A 167 9.13 30.84 9.26
CA GLN A 167 10.56 30.90 9.56
C GLN A 167 10.96 29.70 10.43
N VAL A 168 12.02 29.00 10.05
CA VAL A 168 12.50 27.78 10.70
C VAL A 168 13.99 27.92 10.96
N TRP A 169 14.50 27.39 12.08
CA TRP A 169 15.94 27.38 12.34
C TRP A 169 16.70 26.53 11.31
N ASN A 170 17.82 27.05 10.81
CA ASN A 170 18.81 26.39 9.96
C ASN A 170 19.75 25.57 10.85
N ILE A 171 19.46 24.29 11.00
CA ILE A 171 20.11 23.39 11.97
C ILE A 171 21.35 22.71 11.33
N GLY A 172 22.23 23.47 10.68
CA GLY A 172 23.62 23.10 10.32
C GLY A 172 23.89 21.65 9.85
N SER A 173 25.07 21.12 10.15
CA SER A 173 25.49 19.73 9.81
C SER A 173 24.74 18.63 10.58
N SER A 174 23.69 18.99 11.33
CA SER A 174 22.88 18.05 12.12
C SER A 174 21.75 17.40 11.31
N HIS A 175 21.71 17.56 9.98
CA HIS A 175 20.76 16.86 9.12
C HIS A 175 21.08 15.36 9.10
N GLY A 176 20.49 14.63 10.06
CA GLY A 176 20.44 13.17 10.05
C GLY A 176 18.99 12.72 9.88
N SER A 177 18.78 11.68 9.09
CA SER A 177 17.44 11.11 8.98
C SER A 177 17.08 10.40 10.26
N TRP A 178 16.04 10.85 10.94
CA TRP A 178 15.53 10.15 12.12
C TRP A 178 15.02 8.75 11.78
N THR A 179 14.62 8.49 10.53
CA THR A 179 14.31 7.11 10.09
C THR A 179 15.52 6.19 10.21
N PHE A 180 16.71 6.69 9.86
CA PHE A 180 17.95 5.94 9.99
C PHE A 180 18.30 5.75 11.47
N THR A 181 18.13 6.79 12.28
CA THR A 181 18.37 6.69 13.73
C THR A 181 17.43 5.69 14.39
N VAL A 182 16.13 5.73 14.11
CA VAL A 182 15.13 4.78 14.61
C VAL A 182 15.49 3.34 14.24
N ALA A 183 15.95 3.12 13.00
CA ALA A 183 16.28 1.78 12.52
C ALA A 183 17.58 1.22 13.10
N VAL A 184 18.60 2.06 13.33
CA VAL A 184 19.95 1.61 13.74
C VAL A 184 20.18 1.69 15.24
N PHE A 185 19.53 2.64 15.93
CA PHE A 185 19.74 2.91 17.36
C PHE A 185 19.57 1.66 18.24
N PRO A 186 18.52 0.83 18.09
CA PRO A 186 18.35 -0.30 18.99
C PRO A 186 19.45 -1.35 18.87
N PHE A 187 19.93 -1.61 17.65
CA PHE A 187 21.03 -2.55 17.41
C PHE A 187 22.37 -2.02 17.94
N LEU A 188 22.62 -0.72 17.76
CA LEU A 188 23.83 -0.08 18.26
C LEU A 188 23.86 -0.05 19.78
N TRP A 189 22.72 0.26 20.41
CA TRP A 189 22.54 0.25 21.85
C TRP A 189 22.80 -1.15 22.43
N ALA A 190 22.25 -2.18 21.78
CA ALA A 190 22.51 -3.57 22.12
C ALA A 190 24.00 -3.92 22.15
N ALA A 191 24.68 -3.58 21.04
CA ALA A 191 26.07 -3.90 20.85
C ALA A 191 26.92 -3.16 21.89
N ALA A 192 26.58 -1.89 22.17
CA ALA A 192 27.26 -1.10 23.19
C ALA A 192 27.12 -1.73 24.58
N ILE A 193 25.93 -2.19 24.97
CA ILE A 193 25.73 -2.80 26.29
C ILE A 193 26.29 -4.20 26.39
N TYR A 194 26.19 -5.00 25.34
CA TYR A 194 26.88 -6.28 25.29
C TYR A 194 28.40 -6.09 25.46
N LEU A 195 28.98 -5.09 24.80
CA LEU A 195 30.39 -4.77 24.91
C LEU A 195 30.75 -4.26 26.32
N ILE A 196 29.96 -3.33 26.86
CA ILE A 196 30.14 -2.80 28.22
C ILE A 196 30.06 -3.95 29.23
N ARG A 197 29.06 -4.82 29.12
CA ARG A 197 28.90 -6.00 30.00
C ARG A 197 30.10 -6.94 29.91
N LYS A 198 30.60 -7.21 28.71
CA LYS A 198 31.81 -8.02 28.52
C LYS A 198 33.06 -7.38 29.10
N ILE A 199 33.17 -6.05 29.05
CA ILE A 199 34.30 -5.30 29.61
C ILE A 199 34.22 -5.21 31.14
N VAL A 200 33.00 -5.09 31.68
CA VAL A 200 32.71 -4.86 33.09
C VAL A 200 32.61 -6.18 33.88
N HIS A 201 32.45 -7.32 33.21
CA HIS A 201 32.31 -8.64 33.84
C HIS A 201 33.39 -8.89 34.91
N GLU A 202 32.96 -9.24 36.12
CA GLU A 202 33.81 -9.48 37.31
C GLU A 202 34.51 -8.25 37.94
N SER A 203 34.29 -7.04 37.43
CA SER A 203 34.80 -5.81 38.05
C SER A 203 33.88 -5.27 39.15
N VAL A 204 34.38 -4.37 40.00
CA VAL A 204 33.57 -3.64 41.01
C VAL A 204 32.42 -2.84 40.36
N LEU A 205 32.58 -2.45 39.09
CA LEU A 205 31.56 -1.78 38.30
C LEU A 205 30.42 -2.73 37.89
N ASP A 206 30.63 -4.05 37.88
CA ASP A 206 29.60 -5.05 37.58
C ASP A 206 28.55 -5.09 38.68
N GLU A 207 28.99 -5.02 39.94
CA GLU A 207 28.12 -4.92 41.11
C GLU A 207 27.30 -3.62 41.13
N TRP A 208 27.89 -2.53 40.62
CA TRP A 208 27.23 -1.22 40.59
C TRP A 208 26.24 -1.07 39.42
N LEU A 209 26.57 -1.64 38.27
CA LEU A 209 25.82 -1.47 37.02
C LEU A 209 24.79 -2.59 36.78
N PHE A 210 25.09 -3.82 37.22
CA PHE A 210 24.28 -5.04 37.02
C PHE A 210 24.12 -5.87 38.30
N PRO A 211 23.53 -5.32 39.39
CA PRO A 211 23.41 -6.02 40.67
C PRO A 211 22.50 -7.26 40.65
N GLU A 212 21.68 -7.44 39.60
CA GLU A 212 20.65 -8.48 39.52
C GLU A 212 21.16 -9.86 39.09
N ASP A 213 22.31 -9.95 38.43
CA ASP A 213 22.76 -11.20 37.80
C ASP A 213 23.43 -12.18 38.79
N ARG A 214 23.77 -11.75 40.02
CA ARG A 214 24.48 -12.58 41.02
C ARG A 214 23.58 -13.33 42.02
N ASN A 215 22.31 -12.96 42.20
CA ASN A 215 21.44 -13.58 43.20
C ASN A 215 20.48 -14.60 42.57
N GLU A 216 20.75 -15.91 42.73
CA GLU A 216 19.86 -16.99 42.24
C GLU A 216 18.44 -16.94 42.87
N THR A 217 18.33 -16.36 44.07
CA THR A 217 17.07 -16.17 44.83
C THR A 217 16.16 -15.08 44.27
N TRP A 218 16.66 -14.22 43.38
CA TRP A 218 15.85 -13.18 42.72
C TRP A 218 14.95 -13.75 41.60
N SER A 219 15.06 -15.03 41.23
CA SER A 219 14.57 -15.51 39.92
C SER A 219 13.06 -15.42 39.69
N ASN A 220 12.18 -15.65 40.68
CA ASN A 220 10.72 -15.69 40.45
C ASN A 220 9.96 -14.45 40.96
N ARG A 221 10.27 -13.95 42.18
CA ARG A 221 9.57 -12.80 42.78
C ARG A 221 9.94 -11.47 42.10
N SER A 222 11.20 -11.30 41.70
CA SER A 222 11.65 -10.08 41.03
C SER A 222 11.07 -9.93 39.62
N GLN A 223 10.71 -11.02 38.92
CA GLN A 223 10.18 -10.94 37.56
C GLN A 223 8.76 -10.36 37.51
N ILE A 224 7.93 -10.63 38.52
CA ILE A 224 6.61 -10.01 38.67
C ILE A 224 6.78 -8.52 38.96
N GLU A 225 7.66 -8.17 39.90
CA GLU A 225 7.99 -6.78 40.24
C GLU A 225 8.57 -6.02 39.04
N LEU A 226 9.39 -6.68 38.22
CA LEU A 226 9.96 -6.15 36.98
C LEU A 226 8.87 -5.84 35.95
N GLN A 227 7.92 -6.75 35.75
CA GLN A 227 6.82 -6.55 34.80
C GLN A 227 5.88 -5.44 35.27
N GLN A 228 5.66 -5.33 36.59
CA GLN A 228 4.90 -4.23 37.18
C GLN A 228 5.64 -2.89 37.00
N ALA A 229 6.95 -2.83 37.24
CA ALA A 229 7.77 -1.65 37.00
C ALA A 229 7.77 -1.24 35.51
N LEU A 230 7.90 -2.20 34.59
CA LEU A 230 7.81 -1.99 33.14
C LEU A 230 6.48 -1.34 32.74
N SER A 231 5.36 -1.81 33.30
CA SER A 231 4.05 -1.23 33.01
C SER A 231 3.92 0.22 33.50
N THR A 232 4.44 0.53 34.69
CA THR A 232 4.38 1.89 35.26
C THR A 232 5.27 2.86 34.48
N THR A 233 6.44 2.42 34.03
CA THR A 233 7.35 3.23 33.21
C THR A 233 6.77 3.52 31.82
N LEU A 234 6.15 2.54 31.17
CA LEU A 234 5.46 2.75 29.88
C LEU A 234 4.28 3.74 29.98
N LEU A 235 3.46 3.62 31.03
CA LEU A 235 2.32 4.52 31.24
C LEU A 235 2.79 5.96 31.53
N THR A 236 3.82 6.13 32.34
CA THR A 236 4.40 7.44 32.67
C THR A 236 5.04 8.10 31.45
N LEU A 237 5.79 7.36 30.62
CA LEU A 237 6.34 7.86 29.35
C LEU A 237 5.23 8.24 28.35
N SER A 238 4.15 7.46 28.29
CA SER A 238 2.98 7.76 27.44
C SER A 238 2.26 9.03 27.88
N CYS A 239 2.14 9.26 29.19
CA CYS A 239 1.58 10.50 29.72
C CYS A 239 2.48 11.71 29.44
N LEU A 240 3.81 11.54 29.56
CA LEU A 240 4.78 12.59 29.23
C LEU A 240 4.72 12.95 27.73
N LYS A 241 4.56 11.96 26.85
CA LYS A 241 4.35 12.16 25.41
C LYS A 241 3.11 13.03 25.16
N LEU A 242 1.98 12.73 25.81
CA LEU A 242 0.76 13.53 25.68
C LEU A 242 0.99 14.99 26.09
N LEU A 243 1.67 15.23 27.22
CA LEU A 243 1.98 16.58 27.72
C LEU A 243 2.87 17.37 26.75
N VAL A 244 3.93 16.77 26.22
CA VAL A 244 4.82 17.42 25.23
C VAL A 244 4.04 17.78 23.96
N THR A 245 3.12 16.92 23.52
CA THR A 245 2.31 17.20 22.33
C THR A 245 1.29 18.30 22.55
N LEU A 246 0.71 18.39 23.75
CA LEU A 246 -0.21 19.46 24.13
C LEU A 246 0.52 20.81 24.17
N ASP A 247 1.73 20.85 24.72
CA ASP A 247 2.60 22.04 24.74
C ASP A 247 2.89 22.56 23.32
N TRP A 248 3.18 21.67 22.37
CA TRP A 248 3.40 22.04 20.96
C TRP A 248 2.16 22.59 20.28
N VAL A 249 1.00 21.97 20.50
CA VAL A 249 -0.28 22.43 19.92
C VAL A 249 -0.67 23.81 20.47
N LEU A 250 -0.36 24.08 21.74
CA LEU A 250 -0.59 25.39 22.35
C LEU A 250 0.36 26.47 21.82
N GLN A 251 1.62 26.14 21.47
CA GLN A 251 2.58 27.13 20.96
C GLN A 251 2.39 27.53 19.50
N ASP A 252 1.86 26.64 18.66
CA ASP A 252 1.72 26.90 17.22
C ASP A 252 0.54 27.86 16.94
N ARG A 253 0.81 29.17 16.93
CA ARG A 253 -0.22 30.22 16.78
C ARG A 253 -0.62 30.43 15.31
N GLU A 254 0.35 30.64 14.43
CA GLU A 254 0.12 31.08 13.05
C GLU A 254 -0.43 29.95 12.16
N HIS A 255 0.11 28.73 12.27
CA HIS A 255 -0.39 27.60 11.48
C HIS A 255 -1.84 27.25 11.85
N ASN A 256 -2.13 27.25 13.16
CA ASN A 256 -3.47 26.95 13.65
C ASN A 256 -4.48 28.04 13.31
N ARG A 257 -4.07 29.32 13.30
CA ARG A 257 -4.95 30.44 12.97
C ARG A 257 -5.41 30.41 11.51
N VAL A 258 -4.48 30.12 10.59
CA VAL A 258 -4.80 30.04 9.16
C VAL A 258 -5.69 28.83 8.84
N ARG A 259 -5.52 27.73 9.58
CA ARG A 259 -6.15 26.44 9.25
C ARG A 259 -7.41 26.11 10.05
N PHE A 260 -7.51 26.57 11.29
CA PHE A 260 -8.59 26.25 12.24
C PHE A 260 -9.36 27.48 12.75
N GLY A 261 -9.03 28.69 12.27
CA GLY A 261 -9.63 29.93 12.75
C GLY A 261 -9.16 30.33 14.16
N ASN A 262 -9.96 31.12 14.88
CA ASN A 262 -9.58 31.74 16.17
C ASN A 262 -9.97 30.89 17.42
N TRP A 263 -10.21 29.59 17.30
CA TRP A 263 -10.56 28.74 18.46
C TRP A 263 -9.40 28.66 19.47
N LEU A 264 -9.72 28.72 20.78
CA LEU A 264 -8.75 28.74 21.89
C LEU A 264 -7.72 29.90 21.88
N SER A 265 -7.94 30.95 21.08
CA SER A 265 -7.02 32.08 20.97
C SER A 265 -6.70 32.79 22.30
N PRO A 266 -7.64 33.03 23.24
CA PRO A 266 -7.30 33.72 24.49
C PRO A 266 -6.41 32.87 25.40
N ILE A 267 -6.70 31.57 25.53
CA ILE A 267 -5.88 30.63 26.33
C ILE A 267 -4.49 30.50 25.71
N ARG A 268 -4.41 30.35 24.38
CA ARG A 268 -3.13 30.30 23.67
C ARG A 268 -2.33 31.58 23.86
N ARG A 269 -3.00 32.73 23.78
CA ARG A 269 -2.38 34.04 23.97
C ARG A 269 -1.75 34.12 25.36
N ILE A 270 -2.50 33.79 26.41
CA ILE A 270 -1.99 33.76 27.78
C ILE A 270 -0.84 32.77 27.93
N TYR A 271 -0.99 31.54 27.41
CA TYR A 271 0.02 30.48 27.51
C TYR A 271 1.33 30.79 26.75
N SER A 272 1.25 31.47 25.62
CA SER A 272 2.42 31.83 24.79
C SER A 272 3.05 33.17 25.17
N GLU A 273 2.27 34.15 25.63
CA GLU A 273 2.76 35.47 26.06
C GLU A 273 3.41 35.40 27.46
N TYR A 274 2.82 34.66 28.41
CA TYR A 274 3.33 34.60 29.79
C TYR A 274 4.16 33.35 30.05
N LEU A 275 5.49 33.52 30.05
CA LEU A 275 6.44 32.43 30.34
C LEU A 275 6.21 31.78 31.72
N ALA A 276 5.90 32.57 32.75
CA ALA A 276 5.73 32.08 34.12
C ALA A 276 4.61 31.04 34.22
N VAL A 277 3.50 31.25 33.50
CA VAL A 277 2.36 30.31 33.44
C VAL A 277 2.80 28.96 32.88
N ARG A 278 3.64 28.98 31.84
CA ARG A 278 4.14 27.76 31.19
C ARG A 278 5.14 27.00 32.04
N LEU A 279 6.10 27.69 32.66
CA LEU A 279 7.06 27.06 33.57
C LEU A 279 6.32 26.43 34.76
N LEU A 280 5.39 27.16 35.36
CA LEU A 280 4.56 26.67 36.45
C LEU A 280 3.74 25.44 36.03
N TRP A 281 3.07 25.47 34.87
CA TRP A 281 2.33 24.33 34.33
C TRP A 281 3.22 23.10 34.08
N CYS A 282 4.41 23.30 33.51
CA CYS A 282 5.37 22.25 33.25
C CYS A 282 5.81 21.57 34.56
N TRP A 283 6.29 22.36 35.53
CA TRP A 283 6.80 21.84 36.80
C TRP A 283 5.69 21.19 37.63
N ILE A 284 4.48 21.74 37.65
CA ILE A 284 3.32 21.10 38.32
C ILE A 284 2.99 19.75 37.65
N SER A 285 3.00 19.68 36.32
CA SER A 285 2.69 18.44 35.60
C SER A 285 3.76 17.37 35.81
N VAL A 286 5.04 17.74 35.76
CA VAL A 286 6.17 16.83 35.99
C VAL A 286 6.22 16.38 37.45
N LEU A 287 6.03 17.30 38.39
CA LEU A 287 5.98 17.02 39.83
C LEU A 287 4.79 16.12 40.16
N GLY A 288 3.62 16.38 39.57
CA GLY A 288 2.42 15.55 39.72
C GLY A 288 2.63 14.13 39.18
N LEU A 289 3.31 13.96 38.05
CA LEU A 289 3.66 12.64 37.51
C LEU A 289 4.71 11.92 38.36
N ALA A 290 5.72 12.62 38.85
CA ALA A 290 6.77 12.03 39.67
C ALA A 290 6.27 11.64 41.07
N ILE A 291 5.59 12.57 41.76
CA ILE A 291 5.06 12.38 43.11
C ILE A 291 3.84 11.45 43.08
N GLY A 292 2.83 11.75 42.27
CA GLY A 292 1.60 10.96 42.22
C GLY A 292 1.78 9.61 41.53
N GLY A 293 2.52 9.56 40.42
CA GLY A 293 2.68 8.35 39.62
C GLY A 293 3.68 7.35 40.20
N ILE A 294 4.90 7.80 40.52
CA ILE A 294 6.03 6.93 40.89
C ILE A 294 6.17 6.81 42.41
N TYR A 295 6.08 7.92 43.16
CA TYR A 295 6.35 7.92 44.61
C TYR A 295 5.16 7.41 45.44
N PHE A 296 3.94 7.87 45.15
CA PHE A 296 2.72 7.41 45.83
C PHE A 296 2.05 6.21 45.14
N GLY A 297 2.59 5.74 44.00
CA GLY A 297 2.05 4.59 43.29
C GLY A 297 0.60 4.74 42.83
N ALA A 298 0.07 5.95 42.62
CA ALA A 298 -1.33 6.15 42.25
C ALA A 298 -1.71 5.41 40.97
N ILE A 299 -0.78 5.32 40.00
CA ILE A 299 -0.95 4.53 38.78
C ILE A 299 -1.15 3.03 39.10
N SER A 300 -0.35 2.50 40.03
CA SER A 300 -0.46 1.09 40.44
C SER A 300 -1.75 0.80 41.20
N LYS A 301 -2.23 1.78 41.99
CA LYS A 301 -3.48 1.70 42.76
C LYS A 301 -4.73 1.79 41.88
N VAL A 302 -4.78 2.73 40.94
CA VAL A 302 -5.87 2.83 39.94
C VAL A 302 -5.94 1.56 39.11
N ARG A 303 -4.78 0.99 38.75
CA ARG A 303 -4.71 -0.30 38.05
C ARG A 303 -5.28 -1.44 38.90
N SER A 304 -4.90 -1.56 40.18
CA SER A 304 -5.40 -2.63 41.04
C SER A 304 -6.90 -2.57 41.25
N GLU A 305 -7.46 -1.36 41.45
CA GLU A 305 -8.90 -1.16 41.57
C GLU A 305 -9.63 -1.51 40.27
N CYS A 306 -9.04 -1.19 39.11
CA CYS A 306 -9.60 -1.54 37.80
C CYS A 306 -9.55 -3.06 37.53
N ILE A 307 -8.47 -3.74 37.92
CA ILE A 307 -8.35 -5.21 37.81
C ILE A 307 -9.40 -5.87 38.70
N GLN A 308 -9.57 -5.39 39.93
CA GLN A 308 -10.59 -5.91 40.85
C GLN A 308 -12.00 -5.70 40.29
N TRP A 309 -12.29 -4.50 39.78
CA TRP A 309 -13.56 -4.21 39.10
C TRP A 309 -13.80 -5.12 37.89
N ALA A 310 -12.78 -5.38 37.07
CA ALA A 310 -12.87 -6.26 35.92
C ALA A 310 -13.14 -7.73 36.31
N LEU A 311 -12.57 -8.19 37.43
CA LEU A 311 -12.79 -9.54 37.96
C LEU A 311 -14.17 -9.70 38.64
N GLU A 312 -14.68 -8.64 39.26
CA GLU A 312 -16.03 -8.60 39.83
C GLU A 312 -17.10 -8.56 38.72
N SER A 313 -16.88 -7.77 37.66
CA SER A 313 -17.75 -7.67 36.47
C SER A 313 -17.90 -9.00 35.71
N GLU A 314 -16.89 -9.87 35.73
CA GLU A 314 -16.86 -11.15 35.00
C GLU A 314 -17.61 -12.29 35.73
N ASN A 315 -17.82 -12.15 37.06
CA ASN A 315 -18.71 -13.03 37.83
C ASN A 315 -20.20 -12.72 37.57
N GLU A 316 -20.51 -11.49 37.15
CA GLU A 316 -21.78 -11.16 36.52
C GLU A 316 -21.70 -11.58 35.05
N MET A 317 -22.70 -12.26 34.53
CA MET A 317 -22.68 -12.93 33.23
C MET A 317 -22.75 -11.94 32.03
N ASN A 318 -21.97 -10.86 32.05
CA ASN A 318 -21.91 -9.82 31.03
C ASN A 318 -20.90 -10.20 29.95
N GLY A 319 -21.39 -10.75 28.84
CA GLY A 319 -20.57 -11.32 27.77
C GLY A 319 -19.58 -10.38 27.06
N LEU A 320 -19.72 -9.06 27.17
CA LEU A 320 -18.90 -8.07 26.44
C LEU A 320 -17.43 -8.00 26.92
N ASP A 321 -17.18 -8.11 28.24
CA ASP A 321 -15.81 -8.03 28.79
C ASP A 321 -15.00 -9.30 28.52
N SER A 322 -15.68 -10.44 28.33
CA SER A 322 -15.07 -11.70 27.92
C SER A 322 -14.48 -11.66 26.50
N TRP A 323 -14.97 -10.78 25.62
CA TRP A 323 -14.60 -10.79 24.20
C TRP A 323 -13.32 -10.01 23.86
N LEU A 324 -13.06 -8.87 24.53
CA LEU A 324 -11.87 -8.05 24.29
C LEU A 324 -10.61 -8.58 24.97
N SER A 325 -10.72 -9.74 25.60
CA SER A 325 -9.73 -10.28 26.51
C SER A 325 -8.92 -11.45 25.93
N ASN A 326 -9.24 -11.88 24.70
CA ASN A 326 -8.49 -12.89 23.95
C ASN A 326 -7.06 -12.45 23.62
N VAL A 327 -6.11 -13.40 23.60
CA VAL A 327 -4.71 -13.17 23.21
C VAL A 327 -4.59 -12.51 21.82
N SER A 328 -5.42 -12.89 20.85
CA SER A 328 -5.40 -12.31 19.50
C SER A 328 -5.68 -10.81 19.52
N TRP A 329 -6.65 -10.35 20.30
CA TRP A 329 -6.94 -8.94 20.53
C TRP A 329 -5.78 -8.23 21.24
N ASN A 330 -5.20 -8.84 22.27
CA ASN A 330 -4.04 -8.28 22.96
C ASN A 330 -2.82 -8.11 22.03
N THR A 331 -2.56 -9.08 21.13
CA THR A 331 -1.47 -8.96 20.14
C THR A 331 -1.76 -7.85 19.12
N LEU A 332 -3.01 -7.75 18.63
CA LEU A 332 -3.42 -6.73 17.67
C LEU A 332 -3.34 -5.32 18.29
N LEU A 333 -3.89 -5.12 19.48
CA LEU A 333 -3.86 -3.84 20.19
C LEU A 333 -2.41 -3.43 20.51
N SER A 334 -1.55 -4.39 20.88
CA SER A 334 -0.12 -4.12 21.06
C SER A 334 0.59 -3.68 19.78
N SER A 335 0.23 -4.24 18.62
CA SER A 335 0.77 -3.77 17.34
C SER A 335 0.28 -2.37 16.97
N LEU A 336 -0.98 -2.04 17.32
CA LEU A 336 -1.58 -0.73 17.10
C LEU A 336 -0.91 0.35 17.96
N VAL A 337 -0.55 0.04 19.20
CA VAL A 337 0.24 0.91 20.09
C VAL A 337 1.57 1.31 19.43
N VAL A 338 2.32 0.34 18.91
CA VAL A 338 3.58 0.59 18.17
C VAL A 338 3.32 1.41 16.90
N ALA A 339 2.27 1.06 16.14
CA ALA A 339 1.90 1.78 14.91
C ALA A 339 1.49 3.24 15.17
N LEU A 340 0.83 3.56 16.29
CA LEU A 340 0.47 4.92 16.68
C LEU A 340 1.70 5.77 17.02
N ASN A 341 2.74 5.18 17.61
CA ASN A 341 4.02 5.87 17.82
C ASN A 341 4.73 6.16 16.50
N VAL A 342 4.72 5.21 15.57
CA VAL A 342 5.22 5.40 14.21
C VAL A 342 4.43 6.51 13.48
N LEU A 343 3.10 6.50 13.59
CA LEU A 343 2.25 7.52 12.97
C LEU A 343 2.50 8.91 13.57
N TRP A 344 2.71 9.00 14.88
CA TRP A 344 3.03 10.26 15.54
C TRP A 344 4.32 10.89 14.98
N VAL A 345 5.38 10.08 14.82
CA VAL A 345 6.65 10.52 14.20
C VAL A 345 6.43 11.03 12.77
N VAL A 346 5.53 10.41 12.01
CA VAL A 346 5.20 10.78 10.62
C VAL A 346 4.35 12.05 10.50
N GLN A 347 3.50 12.34 11.48
CA GLN A 347 2.54 13.45 11.40
C GLN A 347 3.18 14.83 11.55
N ASP A 348 4.45 14.93 11.96
CA ASP A 348 5.12 16.20 12.26
C ASP A 348 5.47 17.04 11.01
N LEU A 349 5.22 18.36 11.13
CA LEU A 349 5.19 19.34 10.04
C LEU A 349 6.49 19.47 9.21
N TYR A 350 7.60 18.87 9.65
CA TYR A 350 8.93 19.06 9.06
C TYR A 350 9.77 17.78 9.04
N PHE A 351 9.18 16.61 9.30
CA PHE A 351 9.86 15.33 9.13
C PHE A 351 10.49 15.24 7.73
N PRO A 352 11.77 14.84 7.59
CA PRO A 352 12.66 14.24 8.61
C PRO A 352 13.52 15.22 9.41
N SER A 353 13.57 16.51 9.04
CA SER A 353 14.28 17.51 9.83
C SER A 353 13.37 17.97 10.98
N PHE A 354 13.53 17.45 12.19
CA PHE A 354 12.85 17.90 13.42
C PHE A 354 13.25 19.36 13.79
N ALA A 355 13.08 20.28 12.85
CA ALA A 355 13.34 21.69 12.99
C ALA A 355 12.10 22.37 13.57
N SER A 356 12.33 23.16 14.61
CA SER A 356 11.31 23.99 15.23
C SER A 356 11.10 25.25 14.40
N PRO A 357 9.84 25.70 14.22
CA PRO A 357 9.61 27.06 13.78
C PRO A 357 10.21 28.04 14.81
N VAL A 358 10.64 29.21 14.34
CA VAL A 358 11.20 30.25 15.20
C VAL A 358 10.12 30.71 16.20
N GLY A 359 10.46 30.80 17.49
CA GLY A 359 9.54 31.20 18.56
C GLY A 359 8.87 30.06 19.34
N THR A 360 9.10 28.78 19.00
CA THR A 360 8.67 27.66 19.86
C THR A 360 9.75 27.29 20.86
N ARG A 361 9.52 27.57 22.16
CA ARG A 361 10.48 27.26 23.24
C ARG A 361 10.40 25.80 23.68
N MET A 362 11.49 25.25 24.20
CA MET A 362 11.54 23.87 24.72
C MET A 362 10.67 23.69 25.97
N PHE A 363 10.08 22.50 26.14
CA PHE A 363 9.23 22.19 27.31
C PHE A 363 10.06 22.31 28.60
N GLY A 364 9.65 23.19 29.51
CA GLY A 364 10.37 23.45 30.78
C GLY A 364 11.60 24.35 30.69
N LEU A 365 11.97 24.86 29.51
CA LEU A 365 13.12 25.77 29.34
C LEU A 365 12.72 27.07 28.63
N HIS A 366 13.42 28.15 28.94
CA HIS A 366 13.20 29.45 28.28
C HIS A 366 13.72 29.47 26.82
N LEU A 367 14.64 28.57 26.47
CA LEU A 367 15.36 28.60 25.20
C LEU A 367 14.55 27.95 24.07
N ASP A 368 14.60 28.54 22.88
CA ASP A 368 14.10 27.95 21.62
C ASP A 368 14.99 26.80 21.13
N GLN A 369 16.29 26.96 21.33
CA GLN A 369 17.32 26.01 20.94
C GLN A 369 18.52 26.04 21.89
N ILE A 370 19.20 24.90 22.02
CA ILE A 370 20.49 24.77 22.72
C ILE A 370 21.54 24.40 21.69
N THR A 371 22.57 25.24 21.51
CA THR A 371 23.62 25.00 20.51
C THR A 371 24.95 24.66 21.15
N PHE A 372 25.45 23.45 20.90
CA PHE A 372 26.80 23.01 21.27
C PHE A 372 27.74 23.15 20.06
N ARG A 373 28.91 23.78 20.29
CA ARG A 373 29.96 23.91 19.28
C ARG A 373 31.09 22.94 19.63
N PHE A 374 31.37 21.97 18.76
CA PHE A 374 32.47 21.03 18.92
C PHE A 374 33.73 21.54 18.18
N PRO A 375 34.94 21.16 18.63
CA PRO A 375 36.21 21.64 18.06
C PRO A 375 36.40 21.29 16.56
N PHE A 376 35.67 20.31 16.02
CA PHE A 376 35.78 19.85 14.64
C PHE A 376 34.65 20.36 13.73
N ARG A 377 34.48 21.67 13.47
CA ARG A 377 33.48 22.25 12.52
C ARG A 377 32.01 21.77 12.66
N TYR A 378 31.65 20.97 13.65
CA TYR A 378 30.30 20.45 13.88
C TYR A 378 29.59 21.34 14.92
N THR A 379 28.41 21.82 14.53
CA THR A 379 27.49 22.53 15.44
C THR A 379 26.26 21.66 15.65
N LEU A 380 25.99 21.32 16.91
CA LEU A 380 24.81 20.56 17.32
C LEU A 380 23.80 21.53 17.91
N SER A 381 22.67 21.75 17.25
CA SER A 381 21.56 22.49 17.84
C SER A 381 20.39 21.57 18.17
N LEU A 382 19.98 21.59 19.44
CA LEU A 382 18.83 20.86 19.98
C LEU A 382 17.63 21.79 20.02
N SER A 383 16.50 21.36 19.45
CA SER A 383 15.23 22.08 19.44
C SER A 383 14.21 21.43 20.38
N SER A 384 13.08 22.10 20.65
CA SER A 384 11.95 21.55 21.40
C SER A 384 11.44 20.21 20.84
N LYS A 385 11.50 20.06 19.51
CA LYS A 385 11.12 18.84 18.79
C LYS A 385 12.11 17.70 18.96
N TRP A 386 13.38 18.00 19.21
CA TRP A 386 14.39 17.00 19.52
C TRP A 386 14.07 16.25 20.81
N PHE A 387 13.54 16.95 21.82
CA PHE A 387 13.12 16.35 23.09
C PHE A 387 11.95 15.37 22.92
N GLY A 388 10.91 15.74 22.17
CA GLY A 388 9.80 14.83 21.87
C GLY A 388 10.22 13.64 21.00
N GLY A 389 11.11 13.87 20.03
CA GLY A 389 11.71 12.80 19.22
C GLY A 389 12.52 11.82 20.07
N PHE A 390 13.37 12.31 20.98
CA PHE A 390 14.12 11.47 21.94
C PHE A 390 13.18 10.64 22.81
N LEU A 391 12.16 11.26 23.41
CA LEU A 391 11.20 10.59 24.26
C LEU A 391 10.52 9.41 23.55
N VAL A 392 10.03 9.63 22.33
CA VAL A 392 9.28 8.60 21.60
C VAL A 392 10.20 7.55 20.97
N ILE A 393 11.28 7.97 20.30
CA ILE A 393 12.13 7.08 19.50
C ILE A 393 13.14 6.31 20.36
N ALA A 394 13.72 6.96 21.37
CA ALA A 394 14.81 6.36 22.15
C ALA A 394 14.33 5.65 23.42
N LEU A 395 13.23 6.10 24.02
CA LEU A 395 12.71 5.54 25.28
C LEU A 395 11.43 4.71 25.08
N LEU A 396 10.39 5.30 24.49
CA LEU A 396 9.06 4.67 24.44
C LEU A 396 8.96 3.53 23.41
N LEU A 397 9.34 3.77 22.15
CA LEU A 397 9.19 2.82 21.04
C LEU A 397 9.98 1.52 21.25
N PRO A 398 11.23 1.51 21.74
CA PRO A 398 11.94 0.28 22.05
C PRO A 398 11.22 -0.58 23.10
N LEU A 399 10.74 0.02 24.20
CA LEU A 399 10.05 -0.69 25.27
C LEU A 399 8.72 -1.29 24.80
N GLU A 400 7.95 -0.57 23.99
CA GLU A 400 6.71 -1.08 23.40
C GLU A 400 6.95 -2.21 22.38
N ILE A 401 8.04 -2.14 21.61
CA ILE A 401 8.44 -3.25 20.73
C ILE A 401 8.80 -4.48 21.55
N CYS A 402 9.51 -4.33 22.68
CA CYS A 402 9.77 -5.44 23.60
C CYS A 402 8.46 -6.08 24.08
N GLN A 403 7.51 -5.26 24.55
CA GLN A 403 6.22 -5.72 25.05
C GLN A 403 5.41 -6.42 23.95
N PHE A 404 5.42 -5.88 22.72
CA PHE A 404 4.79 -6.51 21.57
C PHE A 404 5.35 -7.91 21.32
N PHE A 405 6.68 -8.06 21.29
CA PHE A 405 7.29 -9.38 21.08
C PHE A 405 6.97 -10.36 22.20
N GLN A 406 6.96 -9.92 23.47
CA GLN A 406 6.57 -10.77 24.59
C GLN A 406 5.14 -11.29 24.47
N ILE A 407 4.20 -10.46 24.02
CA ILE A 407 2.79 -10.87 23.83
C ILE A 407 2.63 -11.71 22.56
N ALA A 408 3.34 -11.38 21.49
CA ALA A 408 3.28 -12.10 20.22
C ALA A 408 3.91 -13.50 20.28
N THR A 409 4.81 -13.74 21.22
CA THR A 409 5.50 -15.04 21.39
C THR A 409 5.07 -15.76 22.66
N TYR A 410 4.04 -15.24 23.32
CA TYR A 410 3.50 -15.81 24.54
C TYR A 410 2.95 -17.21 24.28
N SER A 411 3.40 -18.16 25.09
CA SER A 411 2.78 -19.48 25.20
C SER A 411 2.81 -19.91 26.68
N PRO A 412 1.77 -20.57 27.20
CA PRO A 412 1.72 -20.92 28.61
C PRO A 412 2.94 -21.73 29.07
N SER A 413 3.33 -22.75 28.30
CA SER A 413 4.45 -23.64 28.65
C SER A 413 5.81 -22.91 28.72
N THR A 414 6.06 -21.96 27.82
CA THR A 414 7.32 -21.19 27.83
C THR A 414 7.40 -20.21 29.00
N TYR A 415 6.25 -19.72 29.49
CA TYR A 415 6.14 -18.77 30.61
C TYR A 415 5.90 -19.45 31.97
N ALA A 416 6.14 -20.77 32.09
CA ALA A 416 5.91 -21.56 33.30
C ALA A 416 4.47 -21.42 33.83
N GLN A 417 3.50 -21.51 32.92
CA GLN A 417 2.07 -21.51 33.20
C GLN A 417 1.43 -22.71 32.48
N TYR A 418 0.35 -23.27 33.03
CA TYR A 418 -0.41 -24.33 32.37
C TYR A 418 -1.90 -24.03 32.38
N ALA A 419 -2.59 -24.43 31.31
CA ALA A 419 -4.05 -24.30 31.21
C ALA A 419 -4.71 -25.58 31.74
N HIS A 420 -5.62 -25.45 32.70
CA HIS A 420 -6.38 -26.55 33.26
C HIS A 420 -7.48 -26.99 32.29
N LEU A 421 -7.49 -28.27 31.88
CA LEU A 421 -8.35 -28.76 30.79
C LEU A 421 -9.87 -28.62 31.04
N THR A 422 -10.31 -28.69 32.29
CA THR A 422 -11.75 -28.69 32.63
C THR A 422 -12.29 -27.34 33.08
N SER A 423 -11.44 -26.49 33.65
CA SER A 423 -11.83 -25.19 34.21
C SER A 423 -11.36 -24.01 33.35
N LEU A 424 -10.55 -24.29 32.32
CA LEU A 424 -9.98 -23.32 31.37
C LEU A 424 -9.19 -22.20 32.06
N ARG A 425 -8.72 -22.46 33.29
CA ARG A 425 -7.91 -21.51 34.07
C ARG A 425 -6.44 -21.70 33.77
N VAL A 426 -5.70 -20.61 33.61
CA VAL A 426 -4.23 -20.64 33.52
C VAL A 426 -3.63 -20.45 34.90
N VAL A 427 -2.91 -21.46 35.38
CA VAL A 427 -2.29 -21.48 36.70
C VAL A 427 -0.77 -21.50 36.52
N PRO A 428 0.00 -20.73 37.31
CA PRO A 428 1.46 -20.84 37.30
C PRO A 428 1.91 -22.26 37.68
N PHE A 429 3.00 -22.70 37.06
CA PHE A 429 3.62 -23.98 37.38
C PHE A 429 4.29 -23.87 38.75
N ASN A 430 3.96 -24.78 39.68
CA ASN A 430 4.68 -24.97 40.96
C ASN A 430 4.51 -23.85 42.02
N VAL A 431 3.29 -23.36 42.26
CA VAL A 431 3.00 -22.45 43.41
C VAL A 431 2.38 -23.24 44.56
N THR A 432 3.03 -23.23 45.73
CA THR A 432 2.47 -23.87 46.94
C THR A 432 1.62 -22.88 47.74
N GLN A 433 0.70 -23.38 48.57
CA GLN A 433 -0.22 -22.53 49.36
C GLN A 433 0.50 -21.61 50.37
N ARG A 434 1.75 -21.90 50.74
CA ARG A 434 2.62 -21.01 51.54
C ARG A 434 3.15 -19.80 50.76
N ASP A 435 3.33 -19.94 49.45
CA ASP A 435 3.81 -18.84 48.61
C ASP A 435 2.69 -17.82 48.37
N LEU A 436 1.43 -18.25 48.33
CA LEU A 436 0.26 -17.38 48.15
C LEU A 436 0.21 -16.23 49.17
N SER A 437 0.49 -16.47 50.45
CA SER A 437 0.45 -15.43 51.50
C SER A 437 1.52 -14.34 51.36
N THR A 438 2.51 -14.51 50.48
CA THR A 438 3.59 -13.53 50.24
C THR A 438 3.33 -12.58 49.07
N PHE A 439 2.30 -12.88 48.27
CA PHE A 439 1.88 -12.07 47.12
C PHE A 439 0.91 -10.96 47.53
N ASP A 440 0.87 -9.88 46.76
CA ASP A 440 -0.06 -8.76 46.98
C ASP A 440 -1.52 -9.24 46.82
N ALA A 441 -2.47 -8.66 47.55
CA ALA A 441 -3.88 -9.10 47.58
C ALA A 441 -4.49 -9.17 46.16
N THR A 442 -4.07 -8.26 45.29
CA THR A 442 -4.46 -8.19 43.87
C THR A 442 -3.94 -9.37 43.04
N THR A 443 -2.69 -9.77 43.31
CA THR A 443 -2.04 -10.91 42.64
C THR A 443 -2.56 -12.23 43.17
N GLN A 444 -2.89 -12.31 44.46
CA GLN A 444 -3.61 -13.45 45.05
C GLN A 444 -5.01 -13.59 44.42
N LEU A 445 -5.75 -12.49 44.26
CA LEU A 445 -7.07 -12.48 43.61
C LEU A 445 -6.96 -12.97 42.16
N MET A 446 -6.03 -12.42 41.36
CA MET A 446 -5.79 -12.87 39.98
C MET A 446 -5.43 -14.36 39.88
N LEU A 447 -4.74 -14.92 40.88
CA LEU A 447 -4.39 -16.34 40.95
C LEU A 447 -5.55 -17.24 41.42
N GLN A 448 -6.45 -16.73 42.28
CA GLN A 448 -7.56 -17.50 42.86
C GLN A 448 -8.85 -17.46 42.03
N THR A 449 -9.24 -16.28 41.57
CA THR A 449 -10.49 -16.05 40.81
C THR A 449 -10.27 -16.11 39.31
N GLY A 450 -9.02 -16.15 38.82
CA GLY A 450 -8.66 -16.10 37.41
C GLY A 450 -9.22 -17.25 36.56
N SER A 451 -10.50 -17.19 36.23
CA SER A 451 -11.09 -17.81 35.05
C SER A 451 -10.65 -17.05 33.80
N LEU A 452 -9.36 -17.12 33.47
CA LEU A 452 -8.87 -16.59 32.20
C LEU A 452 -9.08 -17.65 31.10
N SER A 453 -10.32 -17.78 30.64
CA SER A 453 -10.59 -18.27 29.28
C SER A 453 -9.91 -17.39 28.20
N ARG A 454 -9.34 -16.27 28.63
CA ARG A 454 -8.43 -15.31 27.97
C ARG A 454 -7.12 -15.87 27.40
N TYR A 455 -6.68 -17.08 27.78
CA TYR A 455 -5.33 -17.59 27.45
C TYR A 455 -5.29 -19.02 26.89
N PHE A 456 -6.04 -19.27 25.83
CA PHE A 456 -5.71 -20.39 24.95
C PHE A 456 -4.47 -20.07 24.09
N PRO A 457 -3.52 -21.01 23.90
CA PRO A 457 -2.53 -20.90 22.84
C PRO A 457 -3.24 -21.00 21.50
N TRP A 458 -3.64 -19.85 20.96
CA TRP A 458 -4.21 -19.74 19.62
C TRP A 458 -3.14 -20.04 18.57
N SER A 459 -3.59 -20.37 17.35
CA SER A 459 -2.70 -20.63 16.24
C SER A 459 -1.80 -19.43 15.96
N ASP A 460 -0.56 -19.65 15.50
CA ASP A 460 0.32 -18.57 15.05
C ASP A 460 -0.36 -17.68 13.97
N TRP A 461 -1.33 -18.23 13.25
CA TRP A 461 -2.15 -17.54 12.26
C TRP A 461 -3.09 -16.47 12.85
N ASP A 462 -3.53 -16.60 14.10
CA ASP A 462 -4.32 -15.57 14.79
C ASP A 462 -3.51 -14.30 15.09
N ARG A 463 -2.17 -14.40 15.07
CA ARG A 463 -1.25 -13.27 15.27
C ARG A 463 -0.95 -12.51 13.98
N ALA A 464 -1.33 -13.04 12.81
CA ALA A 464 -1.01 -12.47 11.51
C ALA A 464 -1.50 -11.01 11.32
N PRO A 465 -2.70 -10.60 11.79
CA PRO A 465 -3.15 -9.20 11.74
C PRO A 465 -2.19 -8.23 12.43
N ALA A 466 -1.65 -8.63 13.58
CA ALA A 466 -0.76 -7.79 14.37
C ALA A 466 0.56 -7.53 13.62
N PHE A 467 1.14 -8.57 13.03
CA PHE A 467 2.33 -8.43 12.18
C PHE A 467 2.04 -7.65 10.89
N ALA A 468 0.85 -7.80 10.31
CA ALA A 468 0.46 -7.05 9.11
C ALA A 468 0.35 -5.54 9.38
N ILE A 469 -0.21 -5.13 10.53
CA ILE A 469 -0.28 -3.72 10.95
C ILE A 469 1.13 -3.13 11.11
N LEU A 470 2.03 -3.87 11.75
CA LEU A 470 3.42 -3.43 11.94
C LEU A 470 4.19 -3.36 10.61
N LEU A 471 3.98 -4.32 9.71
CA LEU A 471 4.54 -4.30 8.36
C LEU A 471 4.00 -3.13 7.53
N LEU A 472 2.71 -2.80 7.64
CA LEU A 472 2.12 -1.64 7.00
C LEU A 472 2.69 -0.33 7.56
N ALA A 473 2.84 -0.22 8.88
CA ALA A 473 3.42 0.95 9.54
C ALA A 473 4.89 1.17 9.12
N THR A 474 5.69 0.11 9.08
CA THR A 474 7.10 0.16 8.63
C THR A 474 7.20 0.42 7.12
N ALA A 475 6.37 -0.19 6.29
CA ALA A 475 6.31 0.08 4.86
C ALA A 475 5.89 1.54 4.57
N ALA A 476 4.94 2.08 5.34
CA ALA A 476 4.53 3.48 5.25
C ALA A 476 5.69 4.42 5.60
N LEU A 477 6.45 4.13 6.66
CA LEU A 477 7.68 4.87 7.00
C LEU A 477 8.73 4.80 5.88
N LEU A 478 8.99 3.61 5.34
CA LEU A 478 9.95 3.42 4.25
C LEU A 478 9.52 4.14 2.97
N TRP A 479 8.24 4.07 2.61
CA TRP A 479 7.70 4.76 1.45
C TRP A 479 7.77 6.28 1.60
N LEU A 480 7.43 6.79 2.79
CA LEU A 480 7.49 8.21 3.09
C LEU A 480 8.93 8.72 3.03
N SER A 481 9.86 8.00 3.65
CA SER A 481 11.28 8.34 3.63
C SER A 481 11.85 8.40 2.21
N LYS A 482 11.49 7.44 1.35
CA LYS A 482 11.88 7.45 -0.08
C LYS A 482 11.30 8.63 -0.85
N LYS A 483 10.01 8.96 -0.65
CA LYS A 483 9.36 10.12 -1.28
C LYS A 483 9.94 11.46 -0.81
N GLU A 484 10.41 11.52 0.42
CA GLU A 484 10.99 12.72 1.03
C GLU A 484 12.42 12.97 0.58
N CYS A 485 13.26 11.93 0.43
CA CYS A 485 14.58 12.05 -0.21
C CYS A 485 14.47 12.71 -1.60
N CYS A 486 13.48 12.32 -2.41
CA CYS A 486 13.25 12.93 -3.72
C CYS A 486 12.82 14.41 -3.62
N LYS A 487 12.01 14.79 -2.64
CA LYS A 487 11.55 16.19 -2.45
C LYS A 487 12.64 17.11 -1.92
N MET A 488 13.51 16.61 -1.03
CA MET A 488 14.66 17.36 -0.55
C MET A 488 15.67 17.59 -1.68
N CYS A 489 15.93 16.58 -2.52
CA CYS A 489 16.70 16.74 -3.75
C CYS A 489 16.06 17.74 -4.71
N PHE A 490 14.73 17.72 -4.86
CA PHE A 490 13.98 18.63 -5.73
C PHE A 490 13.96 20.09 -5.23
N ALA A 491 13.88 20.32 -3.91
CA ALA A 491 13.97 21.65 -3.32
C ALA A 491 15.38 22.25 -3.45
N VAL A 492 16.43 21.43 -3.33
CA VAL A 492 17.81 21.81 -3.63
C VAL A 492 17.98 22.09 -5.13
N PHE A 493 17.30 21.34 -6.00
CA PHE A 493 17.30 21.56 -7.45
C PHE A 493 16.54 22.82 -7.87
N LEU A 494 15.41 23.15 -7.24
CA LEU A 494 14.70 24.42 -7.47
C LEU A 494 15.47 25.63 -6.97
N GLY A 495 16.34 25.47 -5.97
CA GLY A 495 17.33 26.49 -5.59
C GLY A 495 18.39 26.76 -6.66
N LEU A 496 18.46 25.93 -7.71
CA LEU A 496 19.28 26.16 -8.92
C LEU A 496 18.49 26.84 -10.06
N SER A 497 17.19 27.10 -9.89
CA SER A 497 16.29 27.63 -10.93
C SER A 497 16.41 29.13 -11.22
N ASP A 498 17.40 29.85 -10.69
CA ASP A 498 17.66 31.23 -11.12
C ASP A 498 18.26 31.30 -12.55
N THR A 499 18.62 30.16 -13.16
CA THR A 499 19.00 30.10 -14.57
C THR A 499 17.81 30.00 -15.54
N ASP A 500 16.59 29.76 -15.04
CA ASP A 500 15.37 29.57 -15.87
C ASP A 500 14.46 30.81 -15.96
N GLY A 501 14.95 31.99 -15.56
CA GLY A 501 14.23 33.27 -15.71
C GLY A 501 13.81 33.59 -17.17
N GLY A 502 14.48 32.98 -18.15
CA GLY A 502 14.11 33.05 -19.57
C GLY A 502 12.86 32.23 -19.93
N HIS A 503 12.70 31.03 -19.35
CA HIS A 503 11.55 30.15 -19.58
C HIS A 503 10.28 30.63 -18.87
N ALA A 504 10.42 31.20 -17.67
CA ALA A 504 9.30 31.82 -16.97
C ALA A 504 8.73 33.03 -17.74
N LYS A 505 9.59 33.92 -18.26
CA LYS A 505 9.17 35.08 -19.07
C LYS A 505 8.54 34.69 -20.40
N THR A 506 9.04 33.63 -21.07
CA THR A 506 8.42 33.12 -22.31
C THR A 506 7.08 32.44 -22.05
N SER A 507 6.94 31.66 -20.97
CA SER A 507 5.65 31.06 -20.57
C SER A 507 4.59 32.12 -20.22
N MET A 508 5.00 33.23 -19.61
CA MET A 508 4.11 34.34 -19.24
C MET A 508 3.67 35.15 -20.46
N ARG A 509 4.56 35.35 -21.45
CA ARG A 509 4.22 35.94 -22.77
C ARG A 509 3.30 35.04 -23.59
N LEU A 510 3.55 33.73 -23.60
CA LEU A 510 2.68 32.73 -24.23
C LEU A 510 1.29 32.68 -23.56
N ASN A 511 1.22 32.73 -22.23
CA ASN A 511 -0.07 32.78 -21.52
C ASN A 511 -0.88 34.06 -21.75
N ALA A 512 -0.23 35.15 -22.17
CA ALA A 512 -0.87 36.41 -22.53
C ALA A 512 -1.40 36.43 -23.98
N SER A 513 -0.85 35.59 -24.87
CA SER A 513 -1.26 35.51 -26.29
C SER A 513 -2.36 34.49 -26.58
N VAL A 514 -2.72 33.63 -25.62
CA VAL A 514 -3.80 32.63 -25.80
C VAL A 514 -5.18 33.26 -25.58
N PRO A 515 -6.16 33.07 -26.50
CA PRO A 515 -7.54 33.51 -26.30
C PRO A 515 -8.18 32.98 -25.00
N ALA A 516 -9.10 33.76 -24.43
CA ALA A 516 -9.76 33.40 -23.16
C ALA A 516 -10.53 32.07 -23.22
N THR A 517 -11.07 31.70 -24.40
CA THR A 517 -11.74 30.42 -24.65
C THR A 517 -10.77 29.25 -24.59
N THR A 518 -9.66 29.31 -25.33
CA THR A 518 -8.60 28.29 -25.29
C THR A 518 -7.96 28.18 -23.91
N LYS A 519 -7.87 29.28 -23.15
CA LYS A 519 -7.42 29.24 -21.75
C LYS A 519 -8.40 28.50 -20.83
N ARG A 520 -9.71 28.66 -21.03
CA ARG A 520 -10.72 27.87 -20.31
C ARG A 520 -10.64 26.40 -20.69
N ASP A 521 -10.51 26.08 -21.96
CA ASP A 521 -10.41 24.70 -22.44
C ASP A 521 -9.11 24.02 -21.98
N LEU A 522 -8.00 24.74 -21.94
CA LEU A 522 -6.75 24.25 -21.38
C LEU A 522 -6.88 23.98 -19.87
N ASN A 523 -7.57 24.86 -19.14
CA ASN A 523 -7.85 24.68 -17.71
C ASN A 523 -8.79 23.49 -17.46
N THR A 524 -9.82 23.28 -18.27
CA THR A 524 -10.72 22.12 -18.15
C THR A 524 -9.97 20.83 -18.46
N LEU A 525 -9.12 20.80 -19.50
CA LEU A 525 -8.26 19.66 -19.82
C LEU A 525 -7.22 19.36 -18.72
N GLN A 526 -6.61 20.39 -18.15
CA GLN A 526 -5.67 20.25 -17.03
C GLN A 526 -6.38 19.67 -15.81
N ARG A 527 -7.57 20.19 -15.47
CA ARG A 527 -8.40 19.68 -14.36
C ARG A 527 -8.81 18.23 -14.60
N LEU A 528 -9.25 17.88 -15.81
CA LEU A 528 -9.56 16.49 -16.19
C LEU A 528 -8.36 15.57 -16.02
N ARG A 529 -7.15 16.00 -16.44
CA ARG A 529 -5.92 15.21 -16.26
C ARG A 529 -5.61 14.95 -14.78
N ILE A 530 -5.84 15.94 -13.91
CA ILE A 530 -5.67 15.81 -12.47
C ILE A 530 -6.70 14.82 -11.90
N LEU A 531 -7.98 14.94 -12.28
CA LEU A 531 -9.06 14.07 -11.82
C LEU A 531 -8.88 12.60 -12.28
N TYR A 532 -8.43 12.36 -13.51
CA TYR A 532 -8.11 11.00 -13.96
C TYR A 532 -6.93 10.39 -13.21
N LYS A 533 -5.87 11.19 -12.92
CA LYS A 533 -4.76 10.74 -12.07
C LYS A 533 -5.20 10.47 -10.64
N LEU A 534 -6.15 11.25 -10.12
CA LEU A 534 -6.73 11.04 -8.79
C LEU A 534 -7.56 9.76 -8.76
N ARG A 535 -8.43 9.55 -9.75
CA ARG A 535 -9.23 8.33 -9.92
C ARG A 535 -8.36 7.08 -10.03
N ASP A 536 -7.28 7.09 -10.81
CA ASP A 536 -6.34 5.97 -10.88
C ASP A 536 -5.75 5.63 -9.50
N ARG A 537 -5.36 6.64 -8.71
CA ARG A 537 -4.87 6.41 -7.35
C ARG A 537 -5.93 5.80 -6.43
N ILE A 538 -7.16 6.33 -6.48
CA ILE A 538 -8.28 5.81 -5.69
C ILE A 538 -8.60 4.37 -6.11
N ASP A 539 -8.66 4.08 -7.42
CA ASP A 539 -8.91 2.74 -7.93
C ASP A 539 -7.81 1.76 -7.50
N ASN A 540 -6.53 2.14 -7.55
CA ASN A 540 -5.43 1.31 -7.06
C ASN A 540 -5.51 1.06 -5.54
N PHE A 541 -5.98 2.04 -4.77
CA PHE A 541 -6.21 1.88 -3.33
C PHE A 541 -7.38 0.95 -3.04
N CYS A 542 -8.49 1.06 -3.79
CA CYS A 542 -9.63 0.15 -3.70
C CYS A 542 -9.22 -1.29 -4.06
N ILE A 543 -8.40 -1.48 -5.10
CA ILE A 543 -7.86 -2.80 -5.47
C ILE A 543 -7.03 -3.38 -4.33
N GLY A 544 -6.16 -2.58 -3.72
CA GLY A 544 -5.35 -3.01 -2.57
C GLY A 544 -6.19 -3.40 -1.36
N LEU A 545 -7.22 -2.61 -1.02
CA LEU A 545 -8.14 -2.91 0.08
C LEU A 545 -9.01 -4.13 -0.20
N ALA A 546 -9.50 -4.31 -1.43
CA ALA A 546 -10.25 -5.50 -1.82
C ALA A 546 -9.39 -6.76 -1.69
N ALA A 547 -8.15 -6.73 -2.19
CA ALA A 547 -7.20 -7.82 -2.07
C ALA A 547 -6.89 -8.15 -0.60
N LEU A 548 -6.66 -7.12 0.23
CA LEU A 548 -6.42 -7.29 1.65
C LEU A 548 -7.64 -7.90 2.35
N SER A 549 -8.86 -7.48 2.00
CA SER A 549 -10.09 -8.04 2.58
C SER A 549 -10.30 -9.53 2.23
N VAL A 550 -9.89 -9.95 1.03
CA VAL A 550 -9.94 -11.37 0.63
C VAL A 550 -8.88 -12.16 1.39
N ALA A 551 -7.67 -11.63 1.52
CA ALA A 551 -6.59 -12.26 2.28
C ALA A 551 -6.95 -12.39 3.78
N THR A 552 -7.58 -11.39 4.39
CA THR A 552 -8.01 -11.45 5.79
C THR A 552 -9.06 -12.52 6.02
N VAL A 553 -9.97 -12.73 5.07
CA VAL A 553 -10.97 -13.80 5.15
C VAL A 553 -10.28 -15.16 5.09
N TRP A 554 -9.39 -15.37 4.13
CA TRP A 554 -8.62 -16.62 4.06
C TRP A 554 -7.80 -16.90 5.34
N LEU A 555 -7.16 -15.87 5.91
CA LEU A 555 -6.45 -15.97 7.18
C LEU A 555 -7.36 -16.26 8.37
N GLN A 556 -8.54 -15.61 8.44
CA GLN A 556 -9.55 -15.86 9.47
C GLN A 556 -9.91 -17.34 9.51
N PHE A 557 -10.22 -17.87 8.34
CA PHE A 557 -10.58 -19.26 8.14
C PHE A 557 -9.45 -20.22 8.51
N ARG A 558 -8.24 -19.96 8.00
CA ARG A 558 -7.04 -20.75 8.35
C ARG A 558 -6.81 -20.78 9.86
N ALA A 559 -6.98 -19.65 10.54
CA ALA A 559 -6.83 -19.55 11.99
C ALA A 559 -7.90 -20.37 12.74
N ILE A 560 -9.17 -20.27 12.33
CA ILE A 560 -10.27 -21.05 12.89
C ILE A 560 -10.00 -22.56 12.80
N TRP A 561 -9.55 -23.04 11.65
CA TRP A 561 -9.35 -24.47 11.44
C TRP A 561 -8.11 -25.02 12.14
N CYS A 562 -6.96 -24.33 12.08
CA CYS A 562 -5.77 -24.77 12.81
C CYS A 562 -6.01 -24.80 14.32
N SER A 563 -6.84 -23.88 14.83
CA SER A 563 -7.27 -23.91 16.23
C SER A 563 -8.18 -25.12 16.52
N SER A 564 -9.14 -25.43 15.64
CA SER A 564 -10.05 -26.57 15.80
C SER A 564 -9.38 -27.95 15.67
N GLU A 565 -8.27 -28.07 14.95
CA GLU A 565 -7.54 -29.34 14.81
C GLU A 565 -6.73 -29.67 16.08
N THR A 566 -6.31 -28.64 16.81
CA THR A 566 -5.47 -28.77 18.02
C THR A 566 -6.30 -29.07 19.28
N TYR A 567 -7.59 -28.70 19.30
CA TYR A 567 -8.47 -28.83 20.47
C TYR A 567 -9.79 -29.51 20.10
N HIS A 568 -10.19 -30.53 20.88
CA HIS A 568 -11.38 -31.36 20.60
C HIS A 568 -12.67 -30.55 20.39
N ARG A 569 -13.55 -31.09 19.52
CA ARG A 569 -14.78 -30.47 18.98
C ARG A 569 -15.82 -29.97 19.99
N ASP A 570 -15.64 -30.27 21.29
CA ASP A 570 -16.65 -30.08 22.34
C ASP A 570 -16.37 -28.89 23.29
N LEU A 571 -15.27 -28.14 23.09
CA LEU A 571 -15.03 -26.94 23.89
C LEU A 571 -15.92 -25.77 23.45
N PRO A 572 -16.48 -24.99 24.39
CA PRO A 572 -17.22 -23.78 24.07
C PRO A 572 -16.27 -22.79 23.39
N LEU A 573 -16.37 -22.69 22.07
CA LEU A 573 -15.60 -21.74 21.26
C LEU A 573 -15.89 -20.30 21.73
N GLN A 574 -15.01 -19.71 22.54
CA GLN A 574 -14.75 -18.27 22.43
C GLN A 574 -13.95 -18.09 21.13
N ALA A 575 -14.57 -17.64 20.04
CA ALA A 575 -14.17 -18.04 18.69
C ALA A 575 -12.79 -17.53 18.20
N PRO A 576 -11.97 -18.39 17.54
CA PRO A 576 -10.78 -17.98 16.78
C PRO A 576 -11.15 -17.03 15.63
N GLY A 577 -10.21 -16.19 15.21
CA GLY A 577 -10.39 -15.34 14.03
C GLY A 577 -11.16 -14.02 14.25
N GLU A 578 -11.58 -13.67 15.47
CA GLU A 578 -12.25 -12.38 15.76
C GLU A 578 -11.40 -11.15 15.42
N ALA A 579 -10.09 -11.22 15.68
CA ALA A 579 -9.16 -10.16 15.28
C ALA A 579 -9.13 -9.97 13.75
N ASN A 580 -9.29 -11.05 12.98
CA ASN A 580 -9.41 -10.98 11.53
C ASN A 580 -10.77 -10.40 11.10
N ALA A 581 -11.86 -10.70 11.82
CA ALA A 581 -13.18 -10.13 11.57
C ALA A 581 -13.22 -8.61 11.82
N ALA A 582 -12.57 -8.14 12.88
CA ALA A 582 -12.43 -6.71 13.15
C ALA A 582 -11.56 -5.99 12.10
N LEU A 583 -10.48 -6.62 11.64
CA LEU A 583 -9.68 -6.11 10.53
C LEU A 583 -10.50 -6.08 9.23
N LEU A 584 -11.36 -7.07 9.00
CA LEU A 584 -12.30 -7.08 7.88
C LEU A 584 -13.31 -5.93 7.97
N LEU A 585 -13.88 -5.66 9.15
CA LEU A 585 -14.75 -4.50 9.39
C LEU A 585 -14.03 -3.18 9.10
N LEU A 586 -12.81 -2.99 9.59
CA LEU A 586 -12.04 -1.77 9.34
C LEU A 586 -11.78 -1.58 7.84
N THR A 587 -11.34 -2.64 7.16
CA THR A 587 -10.95 -2.57 5.75
C THR A 587 -12.15 -2.39 4.84
N THR A 588 -13.31 -2.96 5.20
CA THR A 588 -14.59 -2.71 4.51
C THR A 588 -15.06 -1.28 4.68
N LEU A 589 -15.04 -0.71 5.89
CA LEU A 589 -15.43 0.69 6.10
C LEU A 589 -14.56 1.66 5.29
N ILE A 590 -13.23 1.43 5.26
CA ILE A 590 -12.31 2.23 4.45
C ILE A 590 -12.63 2.03 2.96
N LEU A 591 -12.89 0.80 2.50
CA LEU A 591 -13.25 0.51 1.12
C LEU A 591 -14.54 1.22 0.71
N LEU A 592 -15.59 1.18 1.53
CA LEU A 592 -16.86 1.86 1.28
C LEU A 592 -16.68 3.38 1.20
N HIS A 593 -15.87 3.97 2.09
CA HIS A 593 -15.54 5.39 2.03
C HIS A 593 -14.81 5.75 0.72
N GLN A 594 -13.86 4.90 0.28
CA GLN A 594 -13.12 5.11 -0.96
C GLN A 594 -13.98 4.93 -2.20
N ILE A 595 -14.97 4.01 -2.17
CA ILE A 595 -15.97 3.87 -3.23
C ILE A 595 -16.81 5.15 -3.32
N TYR A 596 -17.31 5.67 -2.20
CA TYR A 596 -18.02 6.95 -2.18
C TYR A 596 -17.17 8.08 -2.79
N TYR A 597 -15.91 8.20 -2.36
CA TYR A 597 -14.98 9.21 -2.87
C TYR A 597 -14.65 9.03 -4.36
N ARG A 598 -14.56 7.80 -4.85
CA ARG A 598 -14.38 7.50 -6.27
C ARG A 598 -15.57 8.00 -7.10
N TYR A 599 -16.80 7.77 -6.63
CA TYR A 599 -18.00 8.19 -7.36
C TYR A 599 -18.19 9.71 -7.33
N SER A 600 -17.73 10.42 -6.30
CA SER A 600 -17.71 11.88 -6.31
C SER A 600 -16.73 12.43 -7.36
N VAL A 601 -15.54 11.85 -7.49
CA VAL A 601 -14.57 12.20 -8.56
C VAL A 601 -15.13 11.85 -9.94
N LYS A 602 -15.79 10.68 -10.09
CA LYS A 602 -16.43 10.27 -11.36
C LYS A 602 -17.51 11.28 -11.79
N MET A 603 -18.32 11.75 -10.85
CA MET A 603 -19.33 12.77 -11.10
C MET A 603 -18.68 14.07 -11.61
N GLU A 604 -17.60 14.53 -10.98
CA GLU A 604 -16.89 15.74 -11.40
C GLU A 604 -16.29 15.61 -12.81
N ILE A 605 -15.73 14.44 -13.15
CA ILE A 605 -15.26 14.14 -14.51
C ILE A 605 -16.41 14.22 -15.53
N MET A 606 -17.56 13.64 -15.20
CA MET A 606 -18.74 13.66 -16.09
C MET A 606 -19.31 15.07 -16.27
N ALA A 607 -19.30 15.89 -15.21
CA ALA A 607 -19.73 17.29 -15.27
C ALA A 607 -18.80 18.13 -16.16
N LEU A 608 -17.47 17.97 -16.04
CA LEU A 608 -16.49 18.67 -16.89
C LEU A 608 -16.51 18.22 -18.35
N ARG A 609 -17.03 17.02 -18.63
CA ARG A 609 -17.24 16.50 -19.98
C ARG A 609 -18.61 16.85 -20.56
N ASN A 610 -19.39 17.68 -19.87
CA ASN A 610 -20.76 18.05 -20.24
C ASN A 610 -21.71 16.85 -20.45
N GLN A 611 -21.43 15.70 -19.82
CA GLN A 611 -22.35 14.54 -19.82
C GLN A 611 -23.49 14.72 -18.81
N ILE A 612 -23.30 15.59 -17.81
CA ILE A 612 -24.24 15.92 -16.74
C ILE A 612 -24.23 17.46 -16.55
N PRO A 613 -25.38 18.10 -16.26
CA PRO A 613 -25.44 19.54 -16.01
C PRO A 613 -24.54 19.99 -14.85
N SER A 614 -23.82 21.12 -15.02
CA SER A 614 -22.83 21.66 -14.07
C SER A 614 -23.39 22.04 -12.70
N ASP A 615 -24.69 22.31 -12.60
CA ASP A 615 -25.36 22.79 -11.38
C ASP A 615 -25.69 21.69 -10.38
N SER A 616 -25.24 20.45 -10.63
CA SER A 616 -25.65 19.25 -9.91
C SER A 616 -24.61 18.71 -8.92
N ARG A 617 -23.82 19.57 -8.27
CA ARG A 617 -22.78 19.18 -7.29
C ARG A 617 -23.28 18.30 -6.12
N PHE A 618 -24.60 18.15 -5.94
CA PHE A 618 -25.22 17.42 -4.84
C PHE A 618 -26.30 16.39 -5.24
N SER A 619 -26.32 15.87 -6.48
CA SER A 619 -27.33 14.85 -6.81
C SER A 619 -26.75 13.65 -7.56
N LEU A 620 -26.15 12.72 -6.80
CA LEU A 620 -25.97 11.32 -7.23
C LEU A 620 -27.27 10.71 -7.78
N TRP A 621 -28.42 11.20 -7.29
CA TRP A 621 -29.78 10.74 -7.59
C TRP A 621 -30.32 11.17 -8.96
N ARG A 622 -29.82 12.26 -9.57
CA ARG A 622 -30.39 12.80 -10.82
C ARG A 622 -30.09 11.95 -12.06
N SER A 623 -29.09 11.06 -11.98
CA SER A 623 -28.68 10.17 -13.08
C SER A 623 -28.67 8.69 -12.64
N PRO A 624 -29.86 8.07 -12.50
CA PRO A 624 -30.00 6.77 -11.84
C PRO A 624 -29.24 5.65 -12.56
N ARG A 625 -29.26 5.62 -13.90
CA ARG A 625 -28.63 4.56 -14.70
C ARG A 625 -27.10 4.64 -14.77
N LEU A 626 -26.53 5.85 -14.76
CA LEU A 626 -25.10 6.08 -15.02
C LEU A 626 -24.25 6.19 -13.75
N LEU A 627 -24.82 6.71 -12.66
CA LEU A 627 -24.11 6.94 -11.39
C LEU A 627 -24.73 6.17 -10.23
N PHE A 628 -26.01 6.37 -9.93
CA PHE A 628 -26.63 5.83 -8.70
C PHE A 628 -26.67 4.30 -8.65
N LEU A 629 -27.18 3.65 -9.70
CA LEU A 629 -27.38 2.19 -9.70
C LEU A 629 -26.03 1.44 -9.68
N PRO A 630 -25.01 1.83 -10.48
CA PRO A 630 -23.66 1.29 -10.32
C PRO A 630 -23.08 1.54 -8.93
N PHE A 631 -23.26 2.75 -8.36
CA PHE A 631 -22.78 3.07 -7.02
C PHE A 631 -23.41 2.17 -5.95
N LEU A 632 -24.74 2.02 -5.96
CA LEU A 632 -25.47 1.17 -5.02
C LEU A 632 -25.06 -0.30 -5.15
N THR A 633 -24.89 -0.80 -6.38
CA THR A 633 -24.43 -2.18 -6.59
C THR A 633 -23.01 -2.40 -6.06
N GLU A 634 -22.07 -1.48 -6.31
CA GLU A 634 -20.71 -1.58 -5.76
C GLU A 634 -20.70 -1.45 -4.23
N LEU A 635 -21.56 -0.58 -3.68
CA LEU A 635 -21.70 -0.41 -2.24
C LEU A 635 -22.23 -1.67 -1.56
N LEU A 636 -23.24 -2.33 -2.14
CA LEU A 636 -23.78 -3.59 -1.64
C LEU A 636 -22.77 -4.74 -1.78
N LEU A 637 -22.17 -4.92 -2.97
CA LEU A 637 -21.18 -5.97 -3.21
C LEU A 637 -19.95 -5.85 -2.30
N CYS A 638 -19.52 -4.63 -1.99
CA CYS A 638 -18.40 -4.40 -1.08
C CYS A 638 -18.81 -4.32 0.40
N GLY A 639 -20.10 -4.11 0.69
CA GLY A 639 -20.63 -3.92 2.05
C GLY A 639 -21.11 -5.19 2.74
N ILE A 640 -21.31 -6.30 2.01
CA ILE A 640 -21.71 -7.59 2.61
C ILE A 640 -20.48 -8.24 3.27
N PHE A 641 -20.57 -8.47 4.58
CA PHE A 641 -19.69 -9.29 5.42
C PHE A 641 -20.39 -9.57 6.76
N LEU A 642 -19.92 -10.57 7.51
CA LEU A 642 -20.39 -10.85 8.85
C LEU A 642 -19.68 -9.91 9.86
N PRO A 643 -20.42 -9.09 10.64
CA PRO A 643 -19.81 -8.21 11.63
C PRO A 643 -19.12 -9.01 12.76
N PRO A 644 -18.09 -8.44 13.40
CA PRO A 644 -17.42 -9.09 14.53
C PRO A 644 -18.40 -9.34 15.68
N PHE A 645 -18.09 -10.31 16.53
CA PHE A 645 -18.88 -10.75 17.69
C PHE A 645 -20.18 -11.52 17.38
N VAL A 646 -20.54 -11.71 16.11
CA VAL A 646 -21.69 -12.54 15.71
C VAL A 646 -21.20 -13.94 15.39
N HIS A 647 -21.46 -14.87 16.31
CA HIS A 647 -21.00 -16.25 16.21
C HIS A 647 -22.17 -17.22 16.13
N GLY A 648 -21.95 -18.36 15.50
CA GLY A 648 -22.92 -19.44 15.43
C GLY A 648 -22.38 -20.62 14.65
N ARG A 649 -23.14 -21.71 14.63
CA ARG A 649 -22.91 -22.83 13.71
C ARG A 649 -24.10 -22.95 12.80
N VAL A 650 -23.84 -23.11 11.51
CA VAL A 650 -24.85 -23.39 10.50
C VAL A 650 -24.80 -24.87 10.21
N TYR A 651 -25.89 -25.57 10.50
CA TYR A 651 -26.05 -26.99 10.21
C TYR A 651 -26.69 -27.14 8.83
N PHE A 652 -26.11 -28.01 8.01
CA PHE A 652 -26.63 -28.36 6.71
C PHE A 652 -26.89 -29.86 6.66
N ASP A 653 -28.08 -30.19 6.17
CA ASP A 653 -28.51 -31.56 5.89
C ASP A 653 -28.72 -31.67 4.38
N GLU A 654 -27.82 -32.37 3.70
CA GLU A 654 -27.90 -32.57 2.24
C GLU A 654 -28.39 -33.99 1.93
N GLU A 655 -29.59 -34.12 1.38
CA GLU A 655 -30.14 -35.40 0.93
C GLU A 655 -29.31 -35.97 -0.24
N ARG A 656 -28.77 -37.18 -0.07
CA ARG A 656 -27.98 -37.87 -1.11
C ARG A 656 -28.74 -38.99 -1.78
N TYR A 657 -29.47 -39.77 -0.99
CA TYR A 657 -30.23 -40.92 -1.48
C TYR A 657 -31.59 -40.93 -0.82
N SER A 658 -32.66 -40.91 -1.61
CA SER A 658 -34.00 -41.25 -1.16
C SER A 658 -34.19 -42.76 -1.27
N LEU A 659 -34.59 -43.41 -0.18
CA LEU A 659 -35.00 -44.80 -0.23
C LEU A 659 -36.45 -44.86 -0.73
N PRO A 660 -36.78 -45.80 -1.64
CA PRO A 660 -38.16 -45.96 -2.11
C PRO A 660 -39.09 -46.30 -0.94
N ARG A 661 -40.19 -45.55 -0.79
CA ARG A 661 -41.25 -45.83 0.19
C ARG A 661 -42.01 -47.11 -0.21
N ALA A 662 -41.57 -48.29 0.25
CA ALA A 662 -42.45 -49.45 0.55
C ALA A 662 -41.70 -50.75 0.94
N THR A 663 -42.19 -51.38 2.02
CA THR A 663 -42.29 -52.84 2.27
C THR A 663 -41.02 -53.71 2.35
N LEU A 664 -39.89 -53.23 2.87
CA LEU A 664 -38.82 -54.13 3.33
C LEU A 664 -38.80 -54.21 4.86
N GLU A 665 -38.87 -55.43 5.41
CA GLU A 665 -38.70 -55.73 6.85
C GLU A 665 -37.32 -55.33 7.40
N VAL A 666 -36.36 -55.07 6.50
CA VAL A 666 -35.00 -54.65 6.83
C VAL A 666 -34.69 -53.34 6.12
N VAL A 667 -34.60 -52.25 6.88
CA VAL A 667 -34.12 -50.96 6.38
C VAL A 667 -32.60 -51.06 6.17
N PRO A 668 -32.08 -50.88 4.93
CA PRO A 668 -30.63 -50.89 4.71
C PRO A 668 -29.99 -49.69 5.41
N ALA A 669 -28.94 -49.94 6.20
CA ALA A 669 -28.19 -48.88 6.88
C ALA A 669 -27.46 -48.00 5.85
N CYS A 670 -27.53 -46.68 6.03
CA CYS A 670 -26.81 -45.73 5.17
C CYS A 670 -25.29 -45.98 5.26
N PRO A 671 -24.55 -45.92 4.13
CA PRO A 671 -23.11 -46.04 4.16
C PRO A 671 -22.49 -44.82 4.86
N ARG A 672 -21.59 -45.05 5.81
CA ARG A 672 -20.86 -43.98 6.51
C ARG A 672 -20.08 -43.13 5.50
N PRO A 673 -20.15 -41.78 5.57
CA PRO A 673 -20.57 -40.94 6.70
C PRO A 673 -22.05 -40.48 6.68
N LEU A 674 -22.90 -41.03 5.83
CA LEU A 674 -24.32 -40.61 5.75
C LEU A 674 -25.09 -41.09 6.98
N GLN A 675 -25.99 -40.24 7.49
CA GLN A 675 -26.87 -40.57 8.61
C GLN A 675 -28.32 -40.60 8.13
N MET A 676 -29.11 -41.49 8.72
CA MET A 676 -30.53 -41.64 8.38
C MET A 676 -31.35 -40.69 9.26
N THR A 677 -32.11 -39.79 8.65
CA THR A 677 -33.05 -38.92 9.37
C THR A 677 -34.38 -39.64 9.60
N THR A 678 -35.03 -39.40 10.74
CA THR A 678 -36.22 -40.14 11.17
C THR A 678 -37.52 -39.71 10.49
N SER A 679 -37.55 -38.58 9.78
CA SER A 679 -38.78 -37.99 9.22
C SER A 679 -39.05 -38.32 7.75
N GLN A 680 -38.01 -38.63 6.99
CA GLN A 680 -38.06 -39.05 5.58
C GLN A 680 -37.04 -40.18 5.44
N GLN A 681 -37.37 -41.29 4.78
CA GLN A 681 -36.44 -42.42 4.60
C GLN A 681 -35.32 -42.02 3.61
N SER A 682 -34.50 -41.05 3.97
CA SER A 682 -33.41 -40.50 3.19
C SER A 682 -32.09 -40.64 3.95
N CYS A 683 -31.02 -40.90 3.20
CA CYS A 683 -29.66 -40.85 3.70
C CYS A 683 -29.10 -39.46 3.46
N ASP A 684 -28.94 -38.71 4.55
CA ASP A 684 -28.53 -37.32 4.52
C ASP A 684 -27.08 -37.18 4.97
N LEU A 685 -26.39 -36.23 4.36
CA LEU A 685 -25.04 -35.83 4.73
C LEU A 685 -25.13 -34.65 5.70
N GLN A 686 -24.89 -34.90 6.99
CA GLN A 686 -24.93 -33.86 8.03
C GLN A 686 -23.55 -33.25 8.26
N TYR A 687 -23.46 -31.93 8.18
CA TYR A 687 -22.25 -31.19 8.53
C TYR A 687 -22.58 -29.81 9.10
N SER A 688 -21.64 -29.26 9.87
CA SER A 688 -21.76 -27.90 10.40
C SER A 688 -20.62 -27.03 9.95
N TYR A 689 -20.94 -25.83 9.47
CA TYR A 689 -19.96 -24.77 9.27
C TYR A 689 -20.01 -23.76 10.43
N PRO A 690 -18.88 -23.14 10.77
CA PRO A 690 -18.89 -21.89 11.53
C PRO A 690 -19.66 -20.81 10.71
N LEU A 691 -20.49 -19.98 11.36
CA LEU A 691 -21.29 -18.91 10.72
C LEU A 691 -20.43 -17.95 9.88
N GLU A 692 -19.16 -17.83 10.27
CA GLU A 692 -18.10 -17.11 9.59
C GLU A 692 -17.96 -17.52 8.12
N ILE A 693 -18.41 -18.72 7.72
CA ILE A 693 -18.50 -19.19 6.31
C ILE A 693 -19.15 -18.16 5.37
N VAL A 694 -20.08 -17.33 5.87
CA VAL A 694 -20.71 -16.23 5.14
C VAL A 694 -19.69 -15.23 4.58
N ASN A 695 -18.53 -15.06 5.24
CA ASN A 695 -17.46 -14.21 4.76
C ASN A 695 -16.83 -14.69 3.43
N MET A 696 -17.12 -15.90 2.95
CA MET A 696 -16.76 -16.32 1.59
C MET A 696 -17.35 -15.42 0.50
N ILE A 697 -18.49 -14.75 0.76
CA ILE A 697 -19.09 -13.76 -0.16
C ILE A 697 -18.11 -12.61 -0.46
N VAL A 698 -17.17 -12.31 0.44
CA VAL A 698 -16.12 -11.30 0.24
C VAL A 698 -15.24 -11.60 -0.98
N LEU A 699 -15.12 -12.87 -1.41
CA LEU A 699 -14.41 -13.24 -2.63
C LEU A 699 -14.97 -12.58 -3.89
N VAL A 700 -16.26 -12.19 -3.88
CA VAL A 700 -16.86 -11.44 -4.99
C VAL A 700 -16.07 -10.15 -5.27
N ARG A 701 -15.44 -9.54 -4.25
CA ARG A 701 -14.60 -8.33 -4.38
C ARG A 701 -13.39 -8.51 -5.29
N LEU A 702 -13.03 -9.74 -5.67
CA LEU A 702 -12.01 -10.01 -6.69
C LEU A 702 -12.33 -9.34 -8.04
N TYR A 703 -13.57 -8.94 -8.31
CA TYR A 703 -13.92 -8.16 -9.52
C TYR A 703 -13.10 -6.87 -9.67
N TRP A 704 -12.59 -6.29 -8.56
CA TRP A 704 -11.72 -5.12 -8.60
C TRP A 704 -10.41 -5.40 -9.34
N PHE A 705 -9.89 -6.64 -9.33
CA PHE A 705 -8.68 -6.99 -10.07
C PHE A 705 -8.82 -6.79 -11.58
N GLY A 706 -10.03 -6.94 -12.15
CA GLY A 706 -10.29 -6.62 -13.56
C GLY A 706 -9.99 -5.15 -13.90
N ARG A 707 -10.08 -4.24 -12.92
CA ARG A 707 -9.76 -2.81 -13.08
C ARG A 707 -8.26 -2.53 -13.04
N ALA A 708 -7.47 -3.42 -12.43
CA ALA A 708 -6.02 -3.31 -12.41
C ALA A 708 -5.43 -3.35 -13.82
N ILE A 709 -5.99 -4.21 -14.68
CA ILE A 709 -5.60 -4.33 -16.11
C ILE A 709 -5.80 -2.99 -16.83
N ARG A 710 -6.98 -2.37 -16.67
CA ARG A 710 -7.26 -1.03 -17.23
C ARG A 710 -6.27 0.01 -16.71
N ASN A 711 -6.03 0.07 -15.40
CA ASN A 711 -5.16 1.08 -14.79
C ASN A 711 -3.70 0.93 -15.26
N GLN A 712 -3.21 -0.30 -15.41
CA GLN A 712 -1.87 -0.57 -15.95
C GLN A 712 -1.76 -0.16 -17.42
N LEU A 713 -2.76 -0.49 -18.23
CA LEU A 713 -2.81 -0.10 -19.65
C LEU A 713 -2.82 1.43 -19.80
N LEU A 714 -3.65 2.12 -19.01
CA LEU A 714 -3.77 3.58 -19.07
C LEU A 714 -2.45 4.26 -18.66
N LYS A 715 -1.73 3.72 -17.68
CA LYS A 715 -0.39 4.21 -17.29
C LYS A 715 0.61 4.05 -18.42
N GLN A 716 0.62 2.91 -19.12
CA GLN A 716 1.55 2.66 -20.22
C GLN A 716 1.26 3.55 -21.44
N LEU A 717 -0.02 3.69 -21.82
CA LEU A 717 -0.44 4.59 -22.90
C LEU A 717 -0.05 6.06 -22.63
N VAL A 718 -0.13 6.50 -21.37
CA VAL A 718 0.23 7.86 -20.96
C VAL A 718 1.75 8.05 -20.77
N ALA A 719 2.48 7.00 -20.37
CA ALA A 719 3.92 7.06 -20.14
C ALA A 719 4.74 7.02 -21.43
N ASP A 720 4.40 6.13 -22.38
CA ASP A 720 5.15 5.95 -23.63
C ASP A 720 4.90 7.07 -24.66
N LYS A 721 3.85 7.90 -24.47
CA LYS A 721 3.50 9.03 -25.36
C LYS A 721 3.16 10.30 -24.58
N ALA A 722 3.99 10.65 -23.61
CA ALA A 722 3.75 11.73 -22.65
C ALA A 722 3.49 13.15 -23.23
N THR A 723 3.51 13.34 -24.56
CA THR A 723 3.19 14.63 -25.20
C THR A 723 1.93 14.66 -26.08
N SER A 724 1.29 13.56 -26.49
CA SER A 724 0.24 13.65 -27.53
C SER A 724 -1.14 13.02 -27.26
N MET A 725 -1.33 12.12 -26.29
CA MET A 725 -2.67 11.55 -26.05
C MET A 725 -3.06 11.56 -24.57
N SER A 726 -4.06 12.38 -24.26
CA SER A 726 -4.77 12.33 -22.98
C SER A 726 -5.96 11.35 -23.05
N PRO A 727 -6.42 10.80 -21.91
CA PRO A 727 -7.68 10.04 -21.87
C PRO A 727 -8.88 10.83 -22.42
N ALA A 728 -8.87 12.16 -22.28
CA ALA A 728 -9.89 13.03 -22.85
C ALA A 728 -9.86 13.06 -24.39
N THR A 729 -8.68 13.01 -25.00
CA THR A 729 -8.55 12.93 -26.48
C THR A 729 -8.96 11.56 -27.02
N LEU A 730 -8.74 10.47 -26.29
CA LEU A 730 -9.17 9.11 -26.69
C LEU A 730 -10.69 9.01 -26.76
N ASP A 731 -11.36 9.50 -25.72
CA ASP A 731 -12.82 9.52 -25.66
C ASP A 731 -13.44 10.50 -26.67
N GLY A 732 -12.76 11.61 -26.98
CA GLY A 732 -13.17 12.54 -28.05
C GLY A 732 -13.13 11.92 -29.45
N ILE A 733 -12.32 10.88 -29.65
CA ILE A 733 -12.24 10.09 -30.89
C ILE A 733 -13.30 8.93 -30.86
N GLY A 734 -14.13 8.85 -29.82
CA GLY A 734 -15.15 7.80 -29.67
C GLY A 734 -14.60 6.47 -29.15
N VAL A 735 -13.37 6.45 -28.62
CA VAL A 735 -12.79 5.24 -28.01
C VAL A 735 -13.27 5.15 -26.55
N PRO A 736 -13.96 4.09 -26.12
CA PRO A 736 -14.46 3.98 -24.74
C PRO A 736 -13.34 3.59 -23.78
N ALA A 737 -12.46 4.54 -23.42
CA ALA A 737 -11.32 4.28 -22.54
C ALA A 737 -11.75 3.88 -21.11
N ASP A 738 -12.98 4.22 -20.72
CA ASP A 738 -13.57 3.85 -19.44
C ASP A 738 -14.08 2.40 -19.37
N SER A 739 -14.25 1.72 -20.51
CA SER A 739 -14.77 0.35 -20.57
C SER A 739 -13.73 -0.70 -20.20
N LEU A 740 -14.08 -1.57 -19.25
CA LEU A 740 -13.22 -2.69 -18.81
C LEU A 740 -13.02 -3.72 -19.93
N TRP A 741 -14.08 -3.99 -20.69
CA TRP A 741 -14.04 -4.95 -21.79
C TRP A 741 -13.10 -4.51 -22.91
N TRP A 742 -13.13 -3.23 -23.27
CA TRP A 742 -12.20 -2.66 -24.25
C TRP A 742 -10.76 -2.75 -23.74
N SER A 743 -10.53 -2.41 -22.47
CA SER A 743 -9.20 -2.47 -21.85
C SER A 743 -8.64 -3.90 -21.82
N PHE A 744 -9.48 -4.89 -21.50
CA PHE A 744 -9.10 -6.30 -21.55
C PHE A 744 -8.73 -6.73 -22.97
N ARG A 745 -9.57 -6.42 -23.97
CA ARG A 745 -9.32 -6.73 -25.38
C ARG A 745 -7.98 -6.18 -25.87
N ILE A 746 -7.69 -4.91 -25.57
CA ILE A 746 -6.43 -4.27 -25.96
C ILE A 746 -5.24 -4.89 -25.22
N SER A 747 -5.38 -5.15 -23.92
CA SER A 747 -4.30 -5.79 -23.14
C SER A 747 -3.98 -7.19 -23.67
N PHE A 748 -5.02 -7.97 -24.03
CA PHE A 748 -4.86 -9.28 -24.64
C PHE A 748 -4.19 -9.17 -26.02
N ALA A 749 -4.59 -8.22 -26.86
CA ALA A 749 -3.99 -8.01 -28.17
C ALA A 749 -2.51 -7.55 -28.11
N LEU A 750 -2.12 -6.78 -27.08
CA LEU A 750 -0.76 -6.26 -26.95
C LEU A 750 0.21 -7.26 -26.29
N ARG A 751 -0.23 -7.96 -25.24
CA ARG A 751 0.62 -8.88 -24.45
C ARG A 751 -0.19 -10.11 -23.97
N PRO A 752 -0.61 -10.98 -24.90
CA PRO A 752 -1.51 -12.10 -24.61
C PRO A 752 -0.90 -13.08 -23.60
N SER A 753 0.38 -13.42 -23.74
CA SER A 753 1.07 -14.36 -22.86
C SER A 753 1.06 -13.94 -21.38
N LYS A 754 1.34 -12.66 -21.10
CA LYS A 754 1.35 -12.13 -19.73
C LYS A 754 -0.05 -12.12 -19.12
N VAL A 755 -1.04 -11.64 -19.88
CA VAL A 755 -2.44 -11.57 -19.42
C VAL A 755 -2.95 -12.98 -19.11
N LEU A 756 -2.67 -13.92 -19.99
CA LEU A 756 -3.17 -15.27 -19.86
C LEU A 756 -2.49 -16.03 -18.72
N LEU A 757 -1.18 -15.87 -18.52
CA LEU A 757 -0.48 -16.40 -17.33
C LEU A 757 -1.09 -15.85 -16.04
N THR A 758 -1.38 -14.55 -15.98
CA THR A 758 -2.00 -13.95 -14.79
C THR A 758 -3.42 -14.47 -14.54
N LEU A 759 -4.20 -14.71 -15.61
CA LEU A 759 -5.55 -15.27 -15.52
C LEU A 759 -5.49 -16.72 -15.03
N PHE A 760 -4.54 -17.53 -15.53
CA PHE A 760 -4.36 -18.91 -15.09
C PHE A 760 -4.05 -19.01 -13.61
N VAL A 761 -3.00 -18.32 -13.15
CA VAL A 761 -2.53 -18.41 -11.75
C VAL A 761 -3.60 -17.88 -10.80
N SER A 762 -4.28 -16.78 -11.15
CA SER A 762 -5.35 -16.23 -10.31
C SER A 762 -6.57 -17.14 -10.22
N LEU A 763 -7.03 -17.72 -11.34
CA LEU A 763 -8.13 -18.67 -11.36
C LEU A 763 -7.76 -19.97 -10.62
N TRP A 764 -6.57 -20.51 -10.85
CA TRP A 764 -6.10 -21.73 -10.20
C TRP A 764 -6.04 -21.60 -8.68
N VAL A 765 -5.35 -20.56 -8.17
CA VAL A 765 -5.22 -20.37 -6.72
C VAL A 765 -6.56 -20.02 -6.07
N SER A 766 -7.37 -19.15 -6.69
CA SER A 766 -8.67 -18.77 -6.11
C SER A 766 -9.65 -19.93 -6.02
N THR A 767 -9.66 -20.81 -7.02
CA THR A 767 -10.53 -22.00 -7.03
C THR A 767 -10.06 -23.06 -6.06
N ALA A 768 -8.74 -23.26 -5.92
CA ALA A 768 -8.17 -24.19 -4.95
C ALA A 768 -8.51 -23.77 -3.51
N VAL A 769 -8.36 -22.48 -3.21
CA VAL A 769 -8.71 -21.92 -1.90
C VAL A 769 -10.22 -22.03 -1.63
N ALA A 770 -11.07 -21.74 -2.62
CA ALA A 770 -12.51 -21.87 -2.43
C ALA A 770 -12.93 -23.31 -2.14
N VAL A 771 -12.41 -24.29 -2.90
CA VAL A 771 -12.73 -25.71 -2.70
C VAL A 771 -12.20 -26.20 -1.35
N SER A 772 -10.98 -25.82 -0.95
CA SER A 772 -10.43 -26.25 0.34
C SER A 772 -11.23 -25.69 1.52
N VAL A 773 -11.74 -24.46 1.43
CA VAL A 773 -12.62 -23.89 2.47
C VAL A 773 -13.92 -24.68 2.58
N PHE A 774 -14.57 -25.00 1.46
CA PHE A 774 -15.87 -25.70 1.49
C PHE A 774 -15.75 -27.16 1.94
N GLU A 775 -14.67 -27.87 1.62
CA GLU A 775 -14.52 -29.29 1.94
C GLU A 775 -14.01 -29.59 3.36
N ARG A 776 -13.50 -28.59 4.08
CA ARG A 776 -12.96 -28.72 5.45
C ARG A 776 -13.87 -29.28 6.56
N PRO A 777 -15.22 -29.17 6.57
CA PRO A 777 -16.01 -29.76 7.65
C PRO A 777 -16.01 -31.31 7.60
N PHE A 778 -15.56 -31.90 6.48
CA PHE A 778 -15.43 -33.34 6.32
C PHE A 778 -13.97 -33.76 6.38
N PRO A 779 -13.63 -34.85 7.09
CA PRO A 779 -12.29 -35.42 7.03
C PRO A 779 -12.08 -36.05 5.66
N SER A 780 -11.48 -35.30 4.74
CA SER A 780 -11.26 -35.68 3.35
C SER A 780 -9.79 -35.53 2.97
N LYS A 781 -9.35 -36.12 1.85
CA LYS A 781 -8.00 -35.82 1.33
C LYS A 781 -7.84 -34.34 0.94
N LEU A 782 -8.93 -33.58 0.85
CA LEU A 782 -8.95 -32.16 0.49
C LEU A 782 -8.77 -31.22 1.70
N ASP A 783 -8.52 -31.76 2.89
CA ASP A 783 -8.24 -30.98 4.10
C ASP A 783 -6.94 -30.16 3.96
N GLY A 784 -5.98 -30.68 3.19
CA GLY A 784 -4.73 -29.98 2.84
C GLY A 784 -4.88 -29.06 1.61
N GLU A 785 -4.36 -27.83 1.71
CA GLU A 785 -4.36 -26.85 0.61
C GLU A 785 -3.64 -27.39 -0.65
N ASP A 786 -2.62 -28.23 -0.47
CA ASP A 786 -1.82 -28.83 -1.53
C ASP A 786 -2.65 -29.78 -2.40
N HIS A 787 -3.53 -30.57 -1.79
CA HIS A 787 -4.42 -31.49 -2.50
C HIS A 787 -5.52 -30.75 -3.27
N ALA A 788 -6.00 -29.62 -2.75
CA ALA A 788 -6.94 -28.77 -3.47
C ALA A 788 -6.27 -28.07 -4.69
N LEU A 789 -5.01 -27.62 -4.55
CA LEU A 789 -4.22 -27.10 -5.67
C LEU A 789 -3.97 -28.17 -6.74
N TRP A 790 -3.68 -29.41 -6.35
CA TRP A 790 -3.56 -30.53 -7.27
C TRP A 790 -4.87 -30.84 -8.00
N LEU A 791 -5.97 -31.01 -7.26
CA LEU A 791 -7.29 -31.30 -7.82
C LEU A 791 -7.71 -30.24 -8.85
N THR A 792 -7.56 -28.96 -8.51
CA THR A 792 -7.93 -27.86 -9.41
C THR A 792 -7.08 -27.83 -10.66
N LEU A 793 -5.77 -28.07 -10.57
CA LEU A 793 -4.88 -28.14 -11.73
C LEU A 793 -5.27 -29.28 -12.69
N VAL A 794 -5.50 -30.47 -12.15
CA VAL A 794 -5.91 -31.67 -12.91
C VAL A 794 -7.29 -31.47 -13.55
N THR A 795 -8.19 -30.76 -12.87
CA THR A 795 -9.54 -30.47 -13.40
C THR A 795 -9.50 -29.37 -14.47
N MET A 796 -8.72 -28.31 -14.27
CA MET A 796 -8.58 -27.21 -15.25
C MET A 796 -7.97 -27.67 -16.58
N THR A 797 -7.10 -28.68 -16.53
CA THR A 797 -6.49 -29.30 -17.72
C THR A 797 -7.42 -30.31 -18.41
N GLY A 798 -8.55 -30.67 -17.79
CA GLY A 798 -9.50 -31.65 -18.32
C GLY A 798 -9.08 -33.11 -18.16
N VAL A 799 -8.07 -33.41 -17.32
CA VAL A 799 -7.55 -34.78 -17.13
C VAL A 799 -8.45 -35.59 -16.19
N GLY A 800 -8.73 -35.06 -14.99
CA GLY A 800 -9.67 -35.67 -14.04
C GLY A 800 -9.33 -37.08 -13.56
N TYR A 801 -8.20 -37.29 -12.88
CA TYR A 801 -7.78 -38.62 -12.39
C TYR A 801 -8.78 -39.31 -11.45
N GLY A 802 -9.55 -38.55 -10.65
CA GLY A 802 -10.52 -39.09 -9.70
C GLY A 802 -9.93 -39.58 -8.37
N ASP A 803 -8.68 -39.23 -8.07
CA ASP A 803 -7.97 -39.53 -6.82
C ASP A 803 -8.48 -38.74 -5.60
N SER A 804 -9.03 -37.54 -5.85
CA SER A 804 -9.75 -36.69 -4.89
C SER A 804 -10.91 -35.98 -5.59
N TYR A 805 -12.01 -35.71 -4.87
CA TYR A 805 -13.16 -34.99 -5.41
C TYR A 805 -13.95 -34.30 -4.29
N PRO A 806 -14.62 -33.16 -4.58
CA PRO A 806 -15.40 -32.45 -3.57
C PRO A 806 -16.69 -33.21 -3.24
N VAL A 807 -16.93 -33.42 -1.95
CA VAL A 807 -18.11 -34.10 -1.42
C VAL A 807 -19.19 -33.08 -1.09
N THR A 808 -18.86 -31.86 -0.71
CA THR A 808 -19.83 -30.80 -0.35
C THR A 808 -20.44 -30.14 -1.60
N LEU A 809 -21.69 -29.68 -1.48
CA LEU A 809 -22.34 -28.92 -2.55
C LEU A 809 -21.55 -27.64 -2.92
N GLY A 810 -21.04 -26.92 -1.92
CA GLY A 810 -20.23 -25.72 -2.11
C GLY A 810 -18.95 -26.00 -2.91
N GLY A 811 -18.20 -27.03 -2.52
CA GLY A 811 -17.00 -27.46 -3.23
C GLY A 811 -17.27 -27.87 -4.68
N ARG A 812 -18.39 -28.57 -4.93
CA ARG A 812 -18.83 -28.95 -6.29
C ARG A 812 -19.16 -27.75 -7.17
N VAL A 813 -19.89 -26.77 -6.65
CA VAL A 813 -20.20 -25.54 -7.40
C VAL A 813 -18.91 -24.77 -7.72
N CYS A 814 -18.01 -24.64 -6.74
CA CYS A 814 -16.72 -23.96 -6.93
C CYS A 814 -15.83 -24.65 -7.97
N ILE A 815 -15.71 -25.99 -7.95
CA ILE A 815 -14.87 -26.70 -8.92
C ILE A 815 -15.46 -26.63 -10.33
N VAL A 816 -16.78 -26.69 -10.48
CA VAL A 816 -17.43 -26.60 -11.79
C VAL A 816 -17.27 -25.20 -12.40
N LEU A 817 -17.59 -24.14 -11.66
CA LEU A 817 -17.46 -22.77 -12.16
C LEU A 817 -16.00 -22.38 -12.38
N GLY A 818 -15.14 -22.76 -11.43
CA GLY A 818 -13.75 -22.36 -11.39
C GLY A 818 -12.85 -23.15 -12.33
N ALA A 819 -12.80 -24.46 -12.13
CA ALA A 819 -11.86 -25.33 -12.82
C ALA A 819 -12.43 -25.83 -14.16
N VAL A 820 -13.68 -26.29 -14.21
CA VAL A 820 -14.25 -26.84 -15.45
C VAL A 820 -14.55 -25.73 -16.45
N VAL A 821 -15.42 -24.78 -16.10
CA VAL A 821 -15.80 -23.68 -17.02
C VAL A 821 -14.63 -22.73 -17.24
N GLY A 822 -13.95 -22.32 -16.17
CA GLY A 822 -12.79 -21.44 -16.26
C GLY A 822 -11.58 -22.07 -16.98
N GLY A 823 -11.31 -23.35 -16.75
CA GLY A 823 -10.28 -24.11 -17.46
C GLY A 823 -10.58 -24.25 -18.95
N LEU A 824 -11.82 -24.59 -19.31
CA LEU A 824 -12.24 -24.66 -20.72
C LEU A 824 -12.10 -23.30 -21.44
N ALA A 825 -12.52 -22.22 -20.79
CA ALA A 825 -12.36 -20.86 -21.32
C ALA A 825 -10.87 -20.51 -21.50
N PHE A 826 -10.02 -20.86 -20.54
CA PHE A 826 -8.58 -20.66 -20.60
C PHE A 826 -7.93 -21.43 -21.77
N ILE A 827 -8.22 -22.73 -21.91
CA ILE A 827 -7.70 -23.57 -22.99
C ILE A 827 -8.14 -23.02 -24.35
N SER A 828 -9.39 -22.55 -24.46
CA SER A 828 -9.91 -21.94 -25.68
C SER A 828 -9.15 -20.66 -26.07
N LEU A 829 -8.91 -19.76 -25.09
CA LEU A 829 -8.12 -18.55 -25.30
C LEU A 829 -6.67 -18.87 -25.67
N MET A 830 -6.06 -19.87 -25.01
CA MET A 830 -4.71 -20.33 -25.33
C MET A 830 -4.60 -20.85 -26.75
N THR A 831 -5.56 -21.69 -27.14
CA THR A 831 -5.59 -22.29 -28.48
C THR A 831 -5.73 -21.20 -29.54
N SER A 832 -6.59 -20.20 -29.32
CA SER A 832 -6.73 -19.06 -30.23
C SER A 832 -5.41 -18.30 -30.41
N GLU A 833 -4.74 -17.97 -29.31
CA GLU A 833 -3.46 -17.25 -29.36
C GLU A 833 -2.36 -18.08 -30.04
N PHE A 834 -2.30 -19.38 -29.73
CA PHE A 834 -1.36 -20.29 -30.35
C PHE A 834 -1.56 -20.38 -31.87
N LEU A 835 -2.82 -20.48 -32.32
CA LEU A 835 -3.16 -20.49 -33.75
C LEU A 835 -2.80 -19.17 -34.44
N ASP A 836 -3.03 -18.02 -33.79
CA ASP A 836 -2.69 -16.72 -34.37
C ASP A 836 -1.18 -16.50 -34.44
N SER A 837 -0.43 -16.98 -33.45
CA SER A 837 1.04 -17.00 -33.50
C SER A 837 1.58 -17.89 -34.62
N LEU A 838 0.91 -19.01 -34.93
CA LEU A 838 1.31 -19.91 -36.02
C LEU A 838 0.94 -19.39 -37.41
N LYS A 839 -0.15 -18.63 -37.54
CA LYS A 839 -0.52 -18.01 -38.82
C LYS A 839 0.60 -17.08 -39.31
N GLY A 840 1.28 -16.37 -38.42
CA GLY A 840 2.41 -15.50 -38.79
C GLY A 840 1.98 -14.16 -39.38
N THR A 841 2.94 -13.26 -39.61
CA THR A 841 2.63 -11.88 -40.02
C THR A 841 2.24 -11.77 -41.49
N LYS A 842 1.52 -10.69 -41.88
CA LYS A 842 1.24 -10.41 -43.31
C LYS A 842 2.51 -10.34 -44.16
N ARG A 843 3.64 -9.92 -43.57
CA ARG A 843 4.94 -9.83 -44.24
C ARG A 843 5.55 -11.21 -44.46
N GLU A 844 5.49 -12.10 -43.47
CA GLU A 844 5.90 -13.50 -43.63
C GLU A 844 5.09 -14.19 -44.72
N HIS A 845 3.77 -14.00 -44.74
CA HIS A 845 2.92 -14.51 -45.83
C HIS A 845 3.33 -13.95 -47.18
N ALA A 846 3.68 -12.66 -47.28
CA ALA A 846 4.16 -12.06 -48.52
C ALA A 846 5.49 -12.71 -48.98
N VAL A 847 6.43 -12.95 -48.07
CA VAL A 847 7.69 -13.64 -48.37
C VAL A 847 7.45 -15.09 -48.80
N LEU A 848 6.61 -15.83 -48.08
CA LEU A 848 6.23 -17.21 -48.42
C LEU A 848 5.57 -17.27 -49.81
N SER A 849 4.68 -16.32 -50.12
CA SER A 849 4.04 -16.22 -51.44
C SER A 849 5.04 -15.98 -52.57
N ALA A 850 6.06 -15.15 -52.32
CA ALA A 850 7.11 -14.86 -53.27
C ALA A 850 8.01 -16.09 -53.50
N LEU A 851 8.36 -16.80 -52.42
CA LEU A 851 9.13 -18.05 -52.50
C LEU A 851 8.37 -19.14 -53.27
N ASP A 852 7.07 -19.30 -53.03
CA ASP A 852 6.23 -20.26 -53.77
C ASP A 852 6.16 -19.92 -55.26
N LYS A 853 6.10 -18.63 -55.60
CA LYS A 853 6.17 -18.17 -56.99
C LYS A 853 7.52 -18.52 -57.63
N MET A 854 8.63 -18.27 -56.96
CA MET A 854 9.97 -18.60 -57.46
C MET A 854 10.14 -20.12 -57.67
N LYS A 855 9.69 -20.93 -56.70
CA LYS A 855 9.70 -22.39 -56.82
C LYS A 855 8.85 -22.88 -58.00
N TRP A 856 7.66 -22.31 -58.18
CA TRP A 856 6.79 -22.63 -59.30
C TRP A 856 7.41 -22.27 -60.65
N GLU A 857 8.01 -21.07 -60.78
CA GLU A 857 8.68 -20.65 -62.01
C GLU A 857 9.86 -21.56 -62.36
N SER A 858 10.66 -21.94 -61.37
CA SER A 858 11.77 -22.88 -61.55
C SER A 858 11.28 -24.26 -62.02
N ALA A 859 10.26 -24.80 -61.35
CA ALA A 859 9.66 -26.08 -61.74
C ALA A 859 9.03 -26.02 -63.14
N LEU A 860 8.37 -24.92 -63.50
CA LEU A 860 7.79 -24.73 -64.83
C LEU A 860 8.89 -24.71 -65.91
N ARG A 861 10.00 -24.01 -65.66
CA ARG A 861 11.15 -23.96 -66.58
C ARG A 861 11.78 -25.33 -66.77
N GLN A 862 11.98 -26.09 -65.69
CA GLN A 862 12.52 -27.46 -65.77
C GLN A 862 11.61 -28.39 -66.56
N VAL A 863 10.30 -28.39 -66.27
CA VAL A 863 9.34 -29.24 -66.98
C VAL A 863 9.18 -28.80 -68.44
N ALA A 864 9.20 -27.49 -68.73
CA ALA A 864 9.22 -26.98 -70.10
C ALA A 864 10.46 -27.44 -70.87
N ALA A 865 11.65 -27.37 -70.26
CA ALA A 865 12.88 -27.87 -70.85
C ALA A 865 12.79 -29.38 -71.15
N SER A 866 12.28 -30.18 -70.20
CA SER A 866 12.08 -31.63 -70.42
C SER A 866 11.09 -31.92 -71.56
N LEU A 867 10.04 -31.12 -71.70
CA LEU A 867 9.05 -31.24 -72.77
C LEU A 867 9.68 -30.93 -74.14
N ILE A 868 10.46 -29.85 -74.24
CA ILE A 868 11.16 -29.48 -75.47
C ILE A 868 12.20 -30.56 -75.84
N GLN A 869 12.95 -31.07 -74.86
CA GLN A 869 13.92 -32.14 -75.07
C GLN A 869 13.25 -33.43 -75.56
N ALA A 870 12.13 -33.84 -74.95
CA ALA A 870 11.36 -35.01 -75.37
C ALA A 870 10.79 -34.82 -76.80
N ALA A 871 10.24 -33.65 -77.10
CA ALA A 871 9.70 -33.33 -78.43
C ALA A 871 10.80 -33.31 -79.51
N TRP A 872 11.97 -32.78 -79.19
CA TRP A 872 13.12 -32.76 -80.11
C TRP A 872 13.66 -34.18 -80.35
N ARG A 873 13.81 -34.99 -79.30
CA ARG A 873 14.23 -36.41 -79.42
C ARG A 873 13.26 -37.22 -80.27
N GLN A 874 11.94 -37.00 -80.09
CA GLN A 874 10.91 -37.63 -80.91
C GLN A 874 11.09 -37.26 -82.40
N ARG A 875 11.25 -35.96 -82.70
CA ARG A 875 11.43 -35.48 -84.08
C ARG A 875 12.70 -36.03 -84.73
N PHE A 876 13.81 -36.07 -84.00
CA PHE A 876 15.07 -36.60 -84.50
C PHE A 876 14.96 -38.10 -84.85
N LEU A 877 14.35 -38.91 -83.97
CA LEU A 877 14.18 -40.36 -84.18
C LEU A 877 13.10 -40.73 -85.21
N TYR A 878 12.18 -39.81 -85.51
CA TYR A 878 11.21 -40.00 -86.58
C TYR A 878 11.82 -39.75 -87.97
N ASN A 879 12.83 -38.88 -88.06
CA ASN A 879 13.59 -38.64 -89.28
C ASN A 879 14.51 -39.83 -89.68
N GLU A 880 14.88 -40.72 -88.75
CA GLU A 880 15.61 -41.96 -89.08
C GLU A 880 14.64 -43.10 -89.48
N GLN A 881 14.69 -43.56 -90.73
CA GLN A 881 13.79 -44.59 -91.32
C GLN A 881 14.15 -46.06 -90.97
N SER A 882 14.75 -46.34 -89.81
CA SER A 882 15.13 -47.72 -89.42
C SER A 882 14.01 -48.45 -88.66
N SER A 883 13.55 -49.60 -89.19
CA SER A 883 12.54 -50.48 -88.57
C SER A 883 12.97 -51.10 -87.23
N ALA A 884 14.27 -51.11 -86.89
CA ALA A 884 14.79 -51.71 -85.66
C ALA A 884 14.48 -50.91 -84.38
N LYS A 885 14.01 -49.65 -84.49
CA LYS A 885 13.79 -48.74 -83.34
C LYS A 885 12.30 -48.54 -82.94
N GLN A 886 11.36 -49.35 -83.45
CA GLN A 886 9.92 -49.17 -83.19
C GLN A 886 9.54 -49.19 -81.68
N ARG A 887 10.19 -50.05 -80.88
CA ARG A 887 10.00 -50.09 -79.42
C ARG A 887 10.54 -48.84 -78.72
N SER A 888 11.61 -48.23 -79.25
CA SER A 888 12.18 -46.97 -78.75
C SER A 888 11.27 -45.77 -79.06
N LYS A 889 10.61 -45.76 -80.23
CA LYS A 889 9.61 -44.73 -80.60
C LYS A 889 8.45 -44.67 -79.60
N GLY A 890 7.87 -45.82 -79.22
CA GLY A 890 6.78 -45.87 -78.25
C GLY A 890 7.15 -45.37 -76.84
N VAL A 891 8.37 -45.63 -76.38
CA VAL A 891 8.85 -45.13 -75.07
C VAL A 891 8.98 -43.61 -75.09
N ILE A 892 9.49 -43.04 -76.18
CA ILE A 892 9.66 -41.58 -76.31
C ILE A 892 8.33 -40.86 -76.47
N ASP A 893 7.37 -41.45 -77.18
CA ASP A 893 6.00 -40.92 -77.25
C ASP A 893 5.35 -40.90 -75.85
N GLN A 894 5.58 -41.94 -75.06
CA GLN A 894 5.10 -41.99 -73.67
C GLN A 894 5.80 -40.95 -72.79
N GLU A 895 7.12 -40.73 -72.96
CA GLU A 895 7.86 -39.68 -72.26
C GLU A 895 7.38 -38.27 -72.65
N LEU A 896 7.11 -38.04 -73.94
CA LEU A 896 6.57 -36.78 -74.43
C LEU A 896 5.18 -36.51 -73.83
N LEU A 897 4.29 -37.50 -73.85
CA LEU A 897 2.95 -37.37 -73.28
C LEU A 897 3.02 -37.11 -71.77
N LYS A 898 3.91 -37.81 -71.06
CA LYS A 898 4.17 -37.59 -69.62
C LYS A 898 4.69 -36.17 -69.38
N ALA A 899 5.68 -35.70 -70.12
CA ALA A 899 6.23 -34.35 -70.00
C ALA A 899 5.18 -33.27 -70.33
N ALA A 900 4.35 -33.49 -71.35
CA ALA A 900 3.28 -32.57 -71.75
C ALA A 900 2.18 -32.50 -70.69
N HIS A 901 1.81 -33.65 -70.11
CA HIS A 901 0.84 -33.71 -69.02
C HIS A 901 1.39 -33.04 -67.75
N LEU A 902 2.65 -33.28 -67.39
CA LEU A 902 3.30 -32.62 -66.26
C LEU A 902 3.40 -31.12 -66.47
N PHE A 903 3.76 -30.66 -67.67
CA PHE A 903 3.79 -29.25 -68.01
C PHE A 903 2.41 -28.61 -67.87
N LYS A 904 1.37 -29.26 -68.43
CA LYS A 904 -0.03 -28.83 -68.30
C LYS A 904 -0.45 -28.74 -66.84
N LYS A 905 -0.08 -29.72 -66.00
CA LYS A 905 -0.38 -29.76 -64.56
C LYS A 905 0.35 -28.64 -63.80
N CYS A 906 1.64 -28.45 -64.03
CA CYS A 906 2.42 -27.36 -63.43
C CYS A 906 1.89 -25.98 -63.84
N ARG A 907 1.57 -25.79 -65.13
CA ARG A 907 0.99 -24.54 -65.65
C ARG A 907 -0.38 -24.24 -65.03
N LYS A 908 -1.23 -25.25 -64.84
CA LYS A 908 -2.56 -25.09 -64.22
C LYS A 908 -2.50 -24.87 -62.70
N ARG A 909 -1.53 -25.47 -62.01
CA ARG A 909 -1.29 -25.28 -60.56
C ARG A 909 -0.44 -24.02 -60.29
N LYS A 910 -0.88 -22.87 -60.79
CA LYS A 910 -0.26 -21.59 -60.43
C LYS A 910 -0.54 -21.32 -58.94
N PRO A 911 0.43 -20.80 -58.15
CA PRO A 911 0.20 -20.49 -56.75
C PRO A 911 -0.99 -19.53 -56.59
N MET A 912 -1.98 -19.93 -55.78
CA MET A 912 -3.30 -19.28 -55.63
C MET A 912 -3.20 -17.81 -55.16
N GLN A 913 -2.09 -17.44 -54.51
CA GLN A 913 -1.87 -16.09 -54.00
C GLN A 913 -1.41 -15.07 -55.07
N SER A 914 -1.13 -15.47 -56.32
CA SER A 914 -0.83 -14.48 -57.38
C SER A 914 -2.03 -13.59 -57.72
N ALA A 915 -3.26 -14.08 -57.52
CA ALA A 915 -4.48 -13.29 -57.70
C ALA A 915 -4.73 -12.35 -56.51
N ASN A 916 -4.49 -12.82 -55.28
CA ASN A 916 -4.61 -11.98 -54.08
C ASN A 916 -3.50 -10.92 -54.01
N ALA A 917 -2.28 -11.23 -54.43
CA ALA A 917 -1.20 -10.26 -54.57
C ALA A 917 -1.55 -9.15 -55.57
N SER A 918 -2.20 -9.48 -56.69
CA SER A 918 -2.72 -8.45 -57.60
C SER A 918 -3.80 -7.59 -56.95
N HIS A 919 -4.67 -8.15 -56.11
CA HIS A 919 -5.71 -7.42 -55.39
C HIS A 919 -5.15 -6.50 -54.28
N VAL A 920 -4.12 -6.96 -53.55
CA VAL A 920 -3.41 -6.18 -52.52
C VAL A 920 -2.58 -5.06 -53.15
N LEU A 921 -1.87 -5.33 -54.26
CA LEU A 921 -1.23 -4.31 -55.08
C LEU A 921 -2.27 -3.31 -55.62
N LYS A 922 -3.48 -3.76 -55.96
CA LYS A 922 -4.57 -2.89 -56.45
C LYS A 922 -5.08 -1.90 -55.40
N ASN A 923 -5.15 -2.31 -54.13
CA ASN A 923 -5.69 -1.45 -53.08
C ASN A 923 -4.64 -0.55 -52.42
N ASP A 924 -3.45 -1.07 -52.08
CA ASP A 924 -2.45 -0.30 -51.32
C ASP A 924 -1.31 0.23 -52.20
N GLY A 925 -0.84 -0.56 -53.17
CA GLY A 925 0.30 -0.16 -54.02
C GLY A 925 -0.10 0.83 -55.10
N LEU A 926 -1.24 0.58 -55.75
CA LEU A 926 -1.77 1.40 -56.83
C LEU A 926 -2.24 2.76 -56.32
N SER A 927 -2.85 2.85 -55.14
CA SER A 927 -3.26 4.13 -54.54
C SER A 927 -2.07 5.02 -54.18
N ALA A 928 -1.00 4.43 -53.62
CA ALA A 928 0.24 5.16 -53.31
C ALA A 928 1.03 5.57 -54.56
N LEU A 929 1.02 4.74 -55.61
CA LEU A 929 1.60 5.12 -56.91
C LEU A 929 0.78 6.24 -57.55
N TYR A 930 -0.55 6.11 -57.58
CA TYR A 930 -1.44 7.14 -58.11
C TYR A 930 -1.27 8.46 -57.37
N SER A 931 -1.21 8.45 -56.03
CA SER A 931 -1.02 9.68 -55.26
C SER A 931 0.32 10.35 -55.59
N ARG A 932 1.38 9.56 -55.74
CA ARG A 932 2.72 10.07 -56.07
C ARG A 932 2.79 10.66 -57.49
N GLU A 933 2.09 10.04 -58.43
CA GLU A 933 2.00 10.47 -59.82
C GLU A 933 1.10 11.71 -59.98
N VAL A 934 0.03 11.80 -59.18
CA VAL A 934 -0.81 13.00 -59.07
C VAL A 934 -0.02 14.14 -58.41
N ASP A 935 0.75 13.88 -57.37
CA ASP A 935 1.58 14.90 -56.70
C ASP A 935 2.67 15.45 -57.63
N SER A 936 3.32 14.58 -58.42
CA SER A 936 4.32 15.01 -59.39
C SER A 936 3.68 15.82 -60.54
N TRP A 937 2.51 15.40 -61.02
CA TRP A 937 1.74 16.14 -62.02
C TRP A 937 1.31 17.52 -61.50
N MET A 938 0.78 17.58 -60.26
CA MET A 938 0.40 18.83 -59.60
C MET A 938 1.59 19.77 -59.39
N ALA A 939 2.76 19.23 -59.02
CA ALA A 939 3.99 20.02 -58.88
C ALA A 939 4.45 20.60 -60.22
N SER A 940 4.43 19.79 -61.29
CA SER A 940 4.76 20.25 -62.65
C SER A 940 3.81 21.35 -63.12
N ARG A 941 2.50 21.20 -62.86
CA ARG A 941 1.51 22.19 -63.29
C ARG A 941 1.59 23.50 -62.50
N ARG A 942 1.90 23.43 -61.21
CA ARG A 942 2.19 24.62 -60.39
C ARG A 942 3.40 25.40 -60.92
N ALA A 943 4.49 24.71 -61.25
CA ALA A 943 5.70 25.35 -61.77
C ALA A 943 5.46 26.08 -63.12
N GLU A 944 4.61 25.51 -63.98
CA GLU A 944 4.24 26.14 -65.24
C GLU A 944 3.32 27.34 -65.05
N THR A 945 2.34 27.25 -64.13
CA THR A 945 1.48 28.41 -63.80
C THR A 945 2.26 29.57 -63.17
N THR A 946 3.26 29.28 -62.32
CA THR A 946 4.12 30.33 -61.76
C THR A 946 4.97 30.98 -62.85
N ALA A 947 5.53 30.21 -63.78
CA ALA A 947 6.29 30.77 -64.90
C ALA A 947 5.43 31.65 -65.83
N GLN A 948 4.15 31.29 -66.04
CA GLN A 948 3.21 32.13 -66.80
C GLN A 948 2.87 33.43 -66.07
N LEU A 949 2.69 33.38 -64.74
CA LEU A 949 2.47 34.57 -63.93
C LEU A 949 3.68 35.51 -63.97
N ASP A 950 4.90 34.98 -63.82
CA ASP A 950 6.13 35.76 -63.91
C ASP A 950 6.28 36.42 -65.29
N SER A 951 5.92 35.71 -66.36
CA SER A 951 5.91 36.26 -67.72
C SER A 951 4.87 37.37 -67.90
N LEU A 952 3.68 37.23 -67.32
CA LEU A 952 2.64 38.26 -67.37
C LEU A 952 3.05 39.49 -66.55
N GLU A 953 3.66 39.28 -65.38
CA GLU A 953 4.20 40.36 -64.56
C GLU A 953 5.30 41.13 -65.31
N GLN A 954 6.19 40.43 -66.02
CA GLN A 954 7.18 41.07 -66.90
C GLN A 954 6.53 41.88 -68.03
N GLN A 955 5.49 41.35 -68.68
CA GLN A 955 4.75 42.08 -69.72
C GLN A 955 4.04 43.31 -69.15
N MET A 956 3.44 43.18 -67.97
CA MET A 956 2.77 44.28 -67.29
C MET A 956 3.76 45.37 -66.89
N ASN A 957 4.92 45.00 -66.34
CA ASN A 957 6.02 45.92 -66.02
C ASN A 957 6.57 46.60 -67.29
N ALA A 958 6.64 45.90 -68.42
CA ALA A 958 7.05 46.48 -69.69
C ALA A 958 6.02 47.49 -70.24
N ILE A 959 4.72 47.19 -70.08
CA ILE A 959 3.63 48.11 -70.44
C ILE A 959 3.64 49.33 -69.53
N GLU A 960 3.80 49.14 -68.22
CA GLU A 960 3.91 50.23 -67.26
C GLU A 960 5.10 51.14 -67.58
N ALA A 961 6.27 50.58 -67.88
CA ALA A 961 7.44 51.34 -68.32
C ALA A 961 7.19 52.11 -69.63
N SER A 962 6.36 51.59 -70.54
CA SER A 962 6.01 52.27 -71.80
C SER A 962 4.96 53.38 -71.62
N LEU A 963 4.20 53.39 -70.52
CA LEU A 963 3.21 54.42 -70.19
C LEU A 963 3.82 55.62 -69.45
N PHE A 964 5.04 55.48 -68.91
CA PHE A 964 5.79 56.52 -68.19
C PHE A 964 6.84 57.25 -69.07
N LEU A 965 6.90 56.94 -70.37
CA LEU A 965 7.61 57.67 -71.43
C LEU A 965 6.60 58.43 -72.28
#